data_AF-A0A975F902-F1
#
_entry.id   AF-A0A975F902-F1
#
_cell.length_a   1.000
_cell.length_b   1.000
_cell.length_c   1.000
_cell.angle_alpha   90.00
_cell.angle_beta   90.00
_cell.angle_gamma   90.00
#
_symmetry.space_group_name_H-M   'P 1'
#
loop_
_entity.id
_entity.type
_entity.pdbx_description
1 polymer ?
#
loop_
_entity_poly.entity_id
_entity_poly.type
_entity_poly.pdbx_seq_one_letter_code
_entity_poly.pdbx_strand_id
1 'polypeptide(L)'
;MLFAKSLARAWSCACSIVSYSLIVTRIRVAYQSSYTVWFTVSDYWHTVVVDECHRLAADRFDTFVRAIQPSILLGLTATPERSDGKPILPYFDCRPDGSPAVELRLWHALDLQLLAPFEYYACDDDTDFSQIPWQQSGETSALDKLLTGDHVRASLVINEWQRLTANPRQCKALVFCVSVAHAQFMTSILNAAGLPAACVVGETPTEERRLAPQRLNQGELCALVTVDLYNEGVDLPMVDTLLLLRPTQSPVLFQQQIGRGFRLSPGKESCLILDFVGQHRVEFRFDKLLGSLTGQSRRQLMDSVEKGFGALPAGCHIHLQKRARDQVLHSLRTLTQQGWRNLRRELQAYIALHSNRHVLLKDFLREQLIELSDIYRSAKPSGWTSLKRDAGLLQQPQGDEESYFSEHFADLLHSDDPAQLALLQRIAASAGHYTAQNEHEERRLQMLAYQVDGQQTRVGHYRDFLQRLAAHPVVCEDLQELSDVLQARSHVSNRPIAGLEDTPLCLHAAYGVREILTAVGWLTAECRPPFQSGVLPLKARKTELLFVTLDKSSGYHASIAYHDYAISRELFHWQSQNSAGSETTSGKRYLESPGNGWQFQLFVRKHKGSPYRACGAVTLVEATGNKPMNIRWRLQTPLPIRLFREFSVLRDE
;
A
#
# COMPACT_ATOMS: atom_id res chain seq x y z
N MET A 1 10.98 13.07 -3.60
CA MET A 1 10.98 14.51 -3.95
C MET A 1 9.87 15.39 -3.34
N LEU A 2 8.56 15.15 -3.62
CA LEU A 2 7.43 16.02 -3.18
C LEU A 2 7.42 16.30 -1.66
N PHE A 3 7.64 15.25 -0.90
CA PHE A 3 7.60 15.29 0.57
C PHE A 3 8.92 15.71 1.19
N ALA A 4 10.06 15.27 0.64
CA ALA A 4 11.37 15.50 1.25
C ALA A 4 11.70 16.98 1.45
N LYS A 5 11.34 17.83 0.48
CA LYS A 5 11.56 19.28 0.55
C LYS A 5 10.58 19.99 1.50
N SER A 6 9.30 19.61 1.51
CA SER A 6 8.31 20.18 2.44
C SER A 6 8.53 19.69 3.87
N LEU A 7 8.91 18.43 4.06
CA LEU A 7 9.24 17.87 5.36
C LEU A 7 10.53 18.49 5.90
N ALA A 8 11.57 18.67 5.07
CA ALA A 8 12.77 19.42 5.46
C ALA A 8 12.47 20.87 5.85
N ARG A 9 11.53 21.54 5.17
CA ARG A 9 11.03 22.88 5.57
C ARG A 9 10.24 22.85 6.88
N ALA A 10 9.34 21.89 7.07
CA ALA A 10 8.55 21.74 8.30
C ALA A 10 9.42 21.37 9.51
N TRP A 11 10.42 20.50 9.32
CA TRP A 11 11.44 20.16 10.32
C TRP A 11 12.32 21.36 10.67
N SER A 12 12.73 22.16 9.68
CA SER A 12 13.46 23.41 9.90
C SER A 12 12.66 24.39 10.78
N CYS A 13 11.33 24.46 10.62
CA CYS A 13 10.47 25.28 11.47
C CYS A 13 10.27 24.70 12.88
N ALA A 14 10.18 23.38 13.03
CA ALA A 14 9.99 22.71 14.32
C ALA A 14 11.28 22.71 15.19
N CYS A 15 12.46 22.59 14.58
CA CYS A 15 13.74 22.64 15.29
C CYS A 15 14.11 24.04 15.79
N SER A 16 13.50 25.12 15.29
CA SER A 16 13.71 26.48 15.83
C SER A 16 13.26 26.65 17.29
N ILE A 17 12.57 25.66 17.87
CA ILE A 17 12.07 25.68 19.26
C ILE A 17 13.02 24.96 20.23
N VAL A 18 14.06 24.26 19.75
CA VAL A 18 15.05 23.57 20.60
C VAL A 18 16.45 23.85 20.08
N SER A 19 17.31 24.41 20.94
CA SER A 19 18.71 24.78 20.64
C SER A 19 19.56 23.59 20.15
N TYR A 20 19.48 23.28 18.87
CA TYR A 20 20.46 22.48 18.13
C TYR A 20 20.92 23.29 16.92
N SER A 21 22.23 23.34 16.70
CA SER A 21 22.86 23.97 15.54
C SER A 21 22.50 23.22 14.26
N LEU A 22 21.38 23.58 13.64
CA LEU A 22 20.93 23.05 12.36
C LEU A 22 21.70 23.73 11.22
N ILE A 23 22.72 23.07 10.67
CA ILE A 23 23.37 23.49 9.43
C ILE A 23 22.63 22.86 8.25
N VAL A 24 21.81 23.63 7.55
CA VAL A 24 21.20 23.20 6.27
C VAL A 24 22.12 23.62 5.13
N THR A 25 23.09 22.78 4.75
CA THR A 25 23.95 23.03 3.59
C THR A 25 23.49 22.22 2.39
N ARG A 26 23.22 22.89 1.26
CA ARG A 26 23.01 22.24 -0.03
C ARG A 26 24.39 21.85 -0.60
N ILE A 27 24.85 20.64 -0.32
CA ILE A 27 26.12 20.15 -0.89
C ILE A 27 25.88 19.83 -2.37
N ARG A 28 26.21 20.77 -3.27
CA ARG A 28 26.41 20.47 -4.69
C ARG A 28 27.82 19.89 -4.83
N VAL A 29 27.92 18.57 -5.01
CA VAL A 29 29.17 17.97 -5.48
C VAL A 29 29.33 18.38 -6.94
N ALA A 30 30.12 19.42 -7.21
CA ALA A 30 30.38 19.90 -8.56
C ALA A 30 31.12 18.81 -9.35
N TYR A 31 30.62 18.54 -10.56
CA TYR A 31 31.27 17.69 -11.57
C TYR A 31 32.42 18.47 -12.22
N GLN A 32 33.40 18.90 -11.44
CA GLN A 32 34.65 19.44 -11.97
C GLN A 32 35.81 18.64 -11.38
N SER A 33 36.63 18.13 -12.28
CA SER A 33 37.91 17.52 -11.98
C SER A 33 38.68 18.43 -11.01
N SER A 34 39.40 17.82 -10.07
CA SER A 34 40.42 18.44 -9.19
C SER A 34 40.00 19.32 -8.00
N TYR A 35 39.07 18.87 -7.13
CA TYR A 35 39.11 19.26 -5.70
C TYR A 35 38.75 18.09 -4.77
N THR A 36 39.78 17.48 -4.18
CA THR A 36 39.66 16.56 -3.05
C THR A 36 39.33 17.40 -1.81
N VAL A 37 38.06 17.51 -1.46
CA VAL A 37 37.66 18.09 -0.15
C VAL A 37 38.04 17.08 0.92
N TRP A 38 38.98 17.46 1.80
CA TRP A 38 39.35 16.69 2.98
C TRP A 38 38.20 16.75 4.00
N PHE A 39 37.35 15.73 4.02
CA PHE A 39 36.33 15.58 5.07
C PHE A 39 36.97 14.88 6.27
N THR A 40 37.72 15.64 7.08
CA THR A 40 38.41 15.13 8.27
C THR A 40 37.68 15.56 9.54
N VAL A 41 36.50 15.00 9.81
CA VAL A 41 36.01 14.73 11.18
C VAL A 41 34.92 13.65 11.07
N SER A 42 35.26 12.38 11.28
CA SER A 42 34.25 11.39 11.68
C SER A 42 33.65 11.87 13.00
N ASP A 43 32.34 11.74 13.20
CA ASP A 43 31.61 12.09 14.44
C ASP A 43 31.21 13.58 14.63
N TYR A 44 31.45 14.47 13.66
CA TYR A 44 30.94 15.85 13.76
C TYR A 44 29.41 15.95 13.56
N TRP A 45 28.85 15.10 12.70
CA TRP A 45 27.45 15.18 12.30
C TRP A 45 26.60 14.17 13.08
N HIS A 46 25.78 14.64 14.04
CA HIS A 46 24.87 13.74 14.76
C HIS A 46 23.77 13.16 13.84
N THR A 47 23.16 14.01 13.00
CA THR A 47 22.09 13.62 12.07
C THR A 47 22.42 14.09 10.66
N VAL A 48 22.30 13.19 9.68
CA VAL A 48 22.47 13.49 8.26
C VAL A 48 21.24 13.07 7.49
N VAL A 49 20.68 13.99 6.72
CA VAL A 49 19.54 13.72 5.84
C VAL A 49 20.01 13.74 4.39
N VAL A 50 19.80 12.63 3.68
CA VAL A 50 20.14 12.49 2.26
C VAL A 50 18.87 12.53 1.43
N ASP A 51 18.67 13.61 0.69
CA ASP A 51 17.62 13.70 -0.33
C ASP A 51 18.03 12.92 -1.59
N GLU A 52 17.05 12.29 -2.24
CA GLU A 52 17.24 11.33 -3.33
C GLU A 52 18.29 10.26 -3.03
N CYS A 53 18.14 9.62 -1.87
CA CYS A 53 19.09 8.63 -1.35
C CYS A 53 19.29 7.40 -2.26
N HIS A 54 18.43 7.19 -3.27
CA HIS A 54 18.69 6.20 -4.31
C HIS A 54 20.01 6.45 -5.05
N ARG A 55 20.56 7.67 -5.01
CA ARG A 55 21.85 8.02 -5.60
C ARG A 55 23.06 7.60 -4.74
N LEU A 56 22.85 7.15 -3.49
CA LEU A 56 23.94 6.83 -2.56
C LEU A 56 24.91 5.76 -3.06
N ALA A 57 24.43 4.73 -3.75
CA ALA A 57 25.29 3.66 -4.27
C ALA A 57 26.13 4.06 -5.51
N ALA A 58 26.21 5.36 -5.85
CA ALA A 58 27.19 5.87 -6.79
C ALA A 58 28.53 6.14 -6.07
N ASP A 59 29.65 5.78 -6.69
CA ASP A 59 30.98 5.65 -6.04
C ASP A 59 31.40 6.85 -5.17
N ARG A 60 31.05 8.09 -5.58
CA ARG A 60 31.36 9.30 -4.81
C ARG A 60 30.46 9.49 -3.58
N PHE A 61 29.18 9.15 -3.66
CA PHE A 61 28.25 9.27 -2.54
C PHE A 61 28.43 8.16 -1.51
N ASP A 62 28.78 6.95 -1.96
CA ASP A 62 29.16 5.83 -1.08
C ASP A 62 30.35 6.22 -0.20
N THR A 63 31.42 6.74 -0.83
CA THR A 63 32.62 7.20 -0.12
C THR A 63 32.29 8.29 0.90
N PHE A 64 31.41 9.23 0.53
CA PHE A 64 30.97 10.32 1.42
C PHE A 64 30.24 9.78 2.66
N VAL A 65 29.19 8.97 2.48
CA VAL A 65 28.37 8.47 3.60
C VAL A 65 29.18 7.56 4.53
N ARG A 66 30.08 6.73 3.97
CA ARG A 66 30.96 5.87 4.77
C ARG A 66 31.97 6.64 5.61
N ALA A 67 32.38 7.83 5.17
CA ALA A 67 33.37 8.65 5.88
C ALA A 67 32.78 9.45 7.05
N ILE A 68 31.53 9.91 6.95
CA ILE A 68 30.92 10.82 7.95
C ILE A 68 30.33 10.12 9.17
N GLN A 69 29.96 8.83 9.07
CA GLN A 69 29.39 7.98 10.13
C GLN A 69 28.50 8.70 11.16
N PRO A 70 27.34 9.24 10.76
CA PRO A 70 26.46 9.95 11.69
C PRO A 70 25.76 8.99 12.65
N SER A 71 25.36 9.49 13.82
CA SER A 71 24.51 8.72 14.76
C SER A 71 23.14 8.39 14.17
N ILE A 72 22.59 9.29 13.34
CA ILE A 72 21.32 9.11 12.63
C ILE A 72 21.52 9.43 11.15
N LEU A 73 21.30 8.43 10.29
CA LEU A 73 21.27 8.61 8.83
C LEU A 73 19.84 8.44 8.31
N LEU A 74 19.25 9.52 7.79
CA LEU A 74 17.90 9.51 7.23
C LEU A 74 17.96 9.67 5.71
N GLY A 75 17.49 8.66 4.98
CA GLY A 75 17.35 8.71 3.53
C GLY A 75 15.93 9.07 3.11
N LEU A 76 15.78 10.03 2.20
CA LEU A 76 14.50 10.38 1.60
C LEU A 76 14.57 10.09 0.10
N THR A 77 13.64 9.29 -0.40
CA THR A 77 13.51 9.09 -1.85
C THR A 77 12.07 8.77 -2.24
N ALA A 78 11.69 9.14 -3.47
CA ALA A 78 10.45 8.69 -4.08
C ALA A 78 10.60 7.34 -4.80
N THR A 79 11.84 6.89 -5.05
CA THR A 79 12.15 5.75 -5.91
C THR A 79 13.26 4.92 -5.28
N PRO A 80 12.92 4.01 -4.34
CA PRO A 80 13.92 3.20 -3.64
C PRO A 80 14.62 2.19 -4.57
N GLU A 81 13.98 1.81 -5.67
CA GLU A 81 14.54 0.88 -6.66
C GLU A 81 15.39 1.62 -7.70
N ARG A 82 16.59 1.10 -7.98
CA ARG A 82 17.52 1.64 -8.99
C ARG A 82 17.49 0.81 -10.27
N SER A 83 17.69 1.48 -11.40
CA SER A 83 17.83 0.85 -12.72
C SER A 83 19.07 -0.01 -12.88
N ASP A 84 20.11 0.18 -12.05
CA ASP A 84 21.36 -0.60 -12.08
C ASP A 84 21.36 -1.76 -11.07
N GLY A 85 20.25 -2.00 -10.36
CA GLY A 85 20.05 -3.13 -9.46
C GLY A 85 20.88 -3.08 -8.16
N LYS A 86 21.67 -2.02 -7.91
CA LYS A 86 22.42 -1.90 -6.65
C LYS A 86 21.46 -1.59 -5.50
N PRO A 87 21.41 -2.39 -4.43
CA PRO A 87 20.51 -2.13 -3.31
C PRO A 87 20.97 -0.91 -2.52
N ILE A 88 20.04 -0.02 -2.16
CA ILE A 88 20.27 1.12 -1.26
C ILE A 88 20.13 0.72 0.21
N LEU A 89 19.55 -0.45 0.47
CA LEU A 89 19.31 -1.01 1.80
C LEU A 89 20.57 -1.12 2.67
N PRO A 90 21.77 -1.45 2.14
CA PRO A 90 22.97 -1.57 2.98
C PRO A 90 23.41 -0.27 3.67
N TYR A 91 22.87 0.89 3.28
CA TYR A 91 23.14 2.17 3.95
C TYR A 91 22.22 2.42 5.15
N PHE A 92 21.15 1.64 5.33
CA PHE A 92 20.10 1.93 6.31
C PHE A 92 19.73 0.71 7.14
N ASP A 93 19.38 0.93 8.40
CA ASP A 93 18.76 -0.07 9.26
C ASP A 93 17.30 -0.31 8.82
N CYS A 94 17.12 -1.20 7.86
CA CYS A 94 15.81 -1.51 7.28
C CYS A 94 14.95 -2.36 8.24
N ARG A 95 13.63 -2.34 8.05
CA ARG A 95 12.73 -3.27 8.76
C ARG A 95 13.04 -4.73 8.36
N PRO A 96 12.65 -5.74 9.15
CA PRO A 96 12.96 -7.15 8.85
C PRO A 96 12.51 -7.67 7.47
N ASP A 97 11.45 -7.09 6.87
CA ASP A 97 11.01 -7.36 5.49
C ASP A 97 11.79 -6.59 4.41
N GLY A 98 12.76 -5.76 4.81
CA GLY A 98 13.49 -4.88 3.92
C GLY A 98 12.71 -3.63 3.48
N SER A 99 11.57 -3.32 4.11
CA SER A 99 10.82 -2.09 3.85
C SER A 99 11.44 -0.87 4.57
N PRO A 100 11.23 0.36 4.05
CA PRO A 100 11.67 1.57 4.73
C PRO A 100 10.90 1.80 6.03
N ALA A 101 11.48 2.60 6.94
CA ALA A 101 10.85 2.94 8.22
C ALA A 101 9.45 3.57 8.06
N VAL A 102 9.28 4.39 7.02
CA VAL A 102 8.00 5.00 6.64
C VAL A 102 7.90 5.00 5.13
N GLU A 103 6.76 4.55 4.62
CA GLU A 103 6.39 4.71 3.21
C GLU A 103 5.10 5.54 3.12
N LEU A 104 5.17 6.67 2.41
CA LEU A 104 3.98 7.46 2.10
C LEU A 104 3.64 7.31 0.62
N ARG A 105 2.61 6.51 0.35
CA ARG A 105 2.03 6.34 -0.98
C ARG A 105 1.37 7.65 -1.45
N LEU A 106 1.31 7.82 -2.77
CA LEU A 106 0.71 9.00 -3.42
C LEU A 106 -0.71 9.29 -2.92
N TRP A 107 -1.55 8.25 -2.86
CA TRP A 107 -2.92 8.35 -2.38
C TRP A 107 -3.03 8.95 -0.98
N HIS A 108 -2.22 8.45 -0.03
CA HIS A 108 -2.23 8.97 1.34
C HIS A 108 -1.79 10.44 1.40
N ALA A 109 -0.90 10.86 0.51
CA ALA A 109 -0.48 12.26 0.44
C ALA A 109 -1.60 13.18 -0.11
N LEU A 110 -2.45 12.68 -1.01
CA LEU A 110 -3.64 13.38 -1.49
C LEU A 110 -4.72 13.47 -0.41
N ASP A 111 -5.00 12.37 0.31
CA ASP A 111 -5.94 12.35 1.44
C ASP A 111 -5.55 13.34 2.55
N LEU A 112 -4.24 13.51 2.78
CA LEU A 112 -3.70 14.47 3.74
C LEU A 112 -3.64 15.91 3.21
N GLN A 113 -4.09 16.15 1.97
CA GLN A 113 -4.04 17.45 1.28
C GLN A 113 -2.63 18.03 1.17
N LEU A 114 -1.62 17.16 1.06
CA LEU A 114 -0.22 17.56 0.93
C LEU A 114 0.20 17.73 -0.54
N LEU A 115 -0.72 17.41 -1.46
CA LEU A 115 -0.58 17.46 -2.90
C LEU A 115 -1.80 18.13 -3.53
N ALA A 116 -1.60 18.74 -4.70
CA ALA A 116 -2.71 19.22 -5.50
C ALA A 116 -3.52 18.01 -6.00
N PRO A 117 -4.86 18.08 -5.97
CA PRO A 117 -5.72 17.04 -6.54
C PRO A 117 -5.52 16.96 -8.06
N PHE A 118 -6.00 15.89 -8.69
CA PHE A 118 -5.74 15.64 -10.10
C PHE A 118 -6.97 15.13 -10.86
N GLU A 119 -6.96 15.37 -12.16
CA GLU A 119 -7.93 14.85 -13.11
C GLU A 119 -7.19 14.04 -14.15
N TYR A 120 -7.30 12.71 -14.08
CA TYR A 120 -6.63 11.80 -15.00
C TYR A 120 -7.60 11.33 -16.07
N TYR A 121 -7.25 11.54 -17.33
CA TYR A 121 -7.99 11.10 -18.50
C TYR A 121 -7.15 10.12 -19.31
N ALA A 122 -7.55 8.85 -19.33
CA ALA A 122 -7.04 7.89 -20.31
C ALA A 122 -7.82 8.03 -21.61
N CYS A 123 -7.18 8.63 -22.61
CA CYS A 123 -7.71 8.86 -23.93
C CYS A 123 -7.52 7.63 -24.82
N ASP A 124 -8.53 7.33 -25.64
CA ASP A 124 -8.47 6.25 -26.62
C ASP A 124 -7.42 6.58 -27.67
N ASP A 125 -6.55 5.62 -27.96
CA ASP A 125 -5.50 5.73 -28.95
C ASP A 125 -5.43 4.44 -29.78
N ASP A 126 -5.47 4.59 -31.10
CA ASP A 126 -5.55 3.47 -32.04
C ASP A 126 -4.17 2.90 -32.41
N THR A 127 -3.13 3.47 -31.83
CA THR A 127 -1.74 3.08 -32.05
C THR A 127 -1.47 1.68 -31.50
N ASP A 128 -0.88 0.80 -32.31
CA ASP A 128 -0.53 -0.57 -31.91
C ASP A 128 0.89 -0.66 -31.34
N PHE A 129 0.99 -0.88 -30.03
CA PHE A 129 2.25 -1.10 -29.31
C PHE A 129 2.55 -2.58 -29.03
N SER A 130 1.75 -3.51 -29.57
CA SER A 130 1.91 -4.94 -29.34
C SER A 130 3.21 -5.52 -29.93
N GLN A 131 3.83 -4.87 -30.92
CA GLN A 131 5.07 -5.35 -31.53
C GLN A 131 6.35 -4.76 -30.90
N ILE A 132 6.21 -3.86 -29.92
CA ILE A 132 7.34 -3.20 -29.30
C ILE A 132 8.15 -4.19 -28.44
N PRO A 133 9.49 -4.25 -28.59
CA PRO A 133 10.36 -5.07 -27.76
C PRO A 133 10.61 -4.39 -26.41
N TRP A 134 9.60 -4.43 -25.54
CA TRP A 134 9.61 -3.81 -24.22
C TRP A 134 10.76 -4.31 -23.34
N GLN A 135 11.42 -3.39 -22.64
CA GLN A 135 12.56 -3.67 -21.73
C GLN A 135 13.74 -4.35 -22.42
N GLN A 136 13.83 -4.26 -23.75
CA GLN A 136 14.91 -4.82 -24.56
C GLN A 136 15.62 -3.71 -25.35
N SER A 137 16.84 -4.00 -25.79
CA SER A 137 17.58 -3.11 -26.69
C SER A 137 16.77 -2.86 -27.97
N GLY A 138 16.46 -1.61 -28.28
CA GLY A 138 15.71 -1.21 -29.47
C GLY A 138 14.30 -0.67 -29.21
N GLU A 139 13.79 -0.72 -27.97
CA GLU A 139 12.47 -0.17 -27.58
C GLU A 139 12.28 1.27 -28.07
N THR A 140 13.21 2.17 -27.71
CA THR A 140 13.11 3.61 -28.05
C THR A 140 13.09 3.84 -29.56
N SER A 141 13.86 3.07 -30.34
CA SER A 141 13.90 3.21 -31.80
C SER A 141 12.61 2.69 -32.45
N ALA A 142 12.04 1.60 -31.92
CA ALA A 142 10.77 1.07 -32.41
C ALA A 142 9.61 2.06 -32.12
N LEU A 143 9.58 2.62 -30.91
CA LEU A 143 8.58 3.63 -30.53
C LEU A 143 8.74 4.93 -31.33
N ASP A 144 9.98 5.39 -31.55
CA ASP A 144 10.25 6.59 -32.36
C ASP A 144 9.74 6.46 -33.79
N LYS A 145 10.00 5.32 -34.45
CA LYS A 145 9.50 5.05 -35.82
C LYS A 145 7.99 5.06 -35.94
N LEU A 146 7.31 4.71 -34.87
CA LEU A 146 5.88 4.48 -34.84
C LEU A 146 5.11 5.77 -34.46
N LEU A 147 5.73 6.64 -33.66
CA LEU A 147 5.10 7.86 -33.14
C LEU A 147 5.55 9.14 -33.85
N THR A 148 6.80 9.19 -34.32
CA THR A 148 7.34 10.38 -34.98
C THR A 148 6.77 10.49 -36.40
N GLY A 149 6.09 11.61 -36.69
CA GLY A 149 5.43 11.83 -37.98
C GLY A 149 3.98 11.36 -38.03
N ASP A 150 3.44 10.80 -36.95
CA ASP A 150 2.01 10.48 -36.87
C ASP A 150 1.18 11.74 -36.60
N HIS A 151 0.77 12.38 -37.70
CA HIS A 151 -0.09 13.56 -37.66
C HIS A 151 -1.49 13.25 -37.12
N VAL A 152 -2.00 12.02 -37.29
CA VAL A 152 -3.33 11.64 -36.81
C VAL A 152 -3.33 11.60 -35.29
N ARG A 153 -2.32 10.95 -34.70
CA ARG A 153 -2.11 10.95 -33.24
C ARG A 153 -1.90 12.37 -32.71
N ALA A 154 -1.06 13.17 -33.35
CA ALA A 154 -0.79 14.53 -32.90
C ALA A 154 -2.05 15.43 -32.92
N SER A 155 -2.91 15.28 -33.92
CA SER A 155 -4.21 15.95 -33.96
C SER A 155 -5.16 15.46 -32.86
N LEU A 156 -5.19 14.15 -32.59
CA LEU A 156 -5.96 13.59 -31.48
C LEU A 156 -5.52 14.17 -30.13
N VAL A 157 -4.20 14.30 -29.90
CA VAL A 157 -3.64 14.92 -28.69
C VAL A 157 -4.13 16.35 -28.49
N ILE A 158 -4.07 17.17 -29.54
CA ILE A 158 -4.52 18.57 -29.49
C ILE A 158 -6.02 18.66 -29.25
N ASN A 159 -6.80 17.85 -29.97
CA ASN A 159 -8.27 17.85 -29.85
C ASN A 159 -8.71 17.46 -28.44
N GLU A 160 -8.11 16.43 -27.85
CA GLU A 160 -8.42 16.02 -26.47
C GLU A 160 -8.00 17.08 -25.45
N TRP A 161 -6.84 17.71 -25.63
CA TRP A 161 -6.40 18.79 -24.76
C TRP A 161 -7.34 20.00 -24.83
N GLN A 162 -7.77 20.40 -26.04
CA GLN A 162 -8.75 21.47 -26.26
C GLN A 162 -10.15 21.12 -25.76
N ARG A 163 -10.53 19.83 -25.78
CA ARG A 163 -11.83 19.38 -25.27
C ARG A 163 -11.93 19.49 -23.76
N LEU A 164 -10.85 19.17 -23.05
CA LEU A 164 -10.82 19.11 -21.59
C LEU A 164 -10.43 20.45 -20.94
N THR A 165 -9.86 21.38 -21.70
CA THR A 165 -9.47 22.69 -21.19
C THR A 165 -10.20 23.82 -21.92
N ALA A 166 -10.80 24.74 -21.17
CA ALA A 166 -11.49 25.89 -21.75
C ALA A 166 -10.57 26.77 -22.60
N ASN A 167 -9.29 26.87 -22.21
CA ASN A 167 -8.26 27.57 -22.98
C ASN A 167 -6.86 26.94 -22.76
N PRO A 168 -6.38 26.07 -23.67
CA PRO A 168 -5.06 25.44 -23.53
C PRO A 168 -3.90 26.42 -23.49
N ARG A 169 -4.06 27.66 -23.99
CA ARG A 169 -2.98 28.68 -23.94
C ARG A 169 -2.71 29.20 -22.53
N GLN A 170 -3.67 29.07 -21.62
CA GLN A 170 -3.51 29.49 -20.22
C GLN A 170 -2.91 28.38 -19.35
N CYS A 171 -2.92 27.14 -19.84
CA CYS A 171 -2.32 26.00 -19.16
C CYS A 171 -0.80 26.12 -19.11
N LYS A 172 -0.22 25.50 -18.08
CA LYS A 172 1.22 25.35 -17.90
C LYS A 172 1.58 23.88 -18.05
N ALA A 173 1.66 23.43 -19.30
CA ALA A 173 1.79 22.01 -19.63
C ALA A 173 3.23 21.50 -19.68
N LEU A 174 3.44 20.25 -19.24
CA LEU A 174 4.61 19.45 -19.58
C LEU A 174 4.20 18.30 -20.50
N VAL A 175 4.95 18.10 -21.58
CA VAL A 175 4.70 17.07 -22.58
C VAL A 175 5.86 16.09 -22.60
N PHE A 176 5.59 14.83 -22.28
CA PHE A 176 6.59 13.76 -22.24
C PHE A 176 6.55 12.93 -23.52
N CYS A 177 7.60 13.05 -24.32
CA CYS A 177 7.78 12.35 -25.59
C CYS A 177 8.76 11.18 -25.46
N VAL A 178 8.82 10.34 -26.49
CA VAL A 178 9.68 9.13 -26.52
C VAL A 178 11.12 9.45 -26.89
N SER A 179 11.34 10.36 -27.83
CA SER A 179 12.64 10.67 -28.43
C SER A 179 12.78 12.18 -28.66
N VAL A 180 14.01 12.63 -28.92
CA VAL A 180 14.27 14.04 -29.28
C VAL A 180 13.54 14.41 -30.59
N ALA A 181 13.53 13.50 -31.57
CA ALA A 181 12.82 13.70 -32.83
C ALA A 181 11.31 13.85 -32.62
N HIS A 182 10.71 12.99 -31.79
CA HIS A 182 9.30 13.08 -31.42
C HIS A 182 9.00 14.40 -30.68
N ALA A 183 9.87 14.83 -29.76
CA ALA A 183 9.71 16.09 -29.03
C ALA A 183 9.75 17.31 -29.96
N GLN A 184 10.66 17.33 -30.93
CA GLN A 184 10.72 18.38 -31.95
C GLN A 184 9.48 18.37 -32.86
N PHE A 185 9.04 17.19 -33.28
CA PHE A 185 7.81 17.00 -34.07
C PHE A 185 6.57 17.54 -33.32
N MET A 186 6.37 17.14 -32.06
CA MET A 186 5.23 17.63 -31.28
C MET A 186 5.30 19.14 -31.02
N THR A 187 6.50 19.68 -30.83
CA THR A 187 6.69 21.13 -30.66
C THR A 187 6.28 21.90 -31.92
N SER A 188 6.61 21.40 -33.12
CA SER A 188 6.21 22.05 -34.37
C SER A 188 4.69 21.99 -34.58
N ILE A 189 4.07 20.85 -34.27
CA ILE A 189 2.62 20.66 -34.39
C ILE A 189 1.84 21.55 -33.40
N LEU A 190 2.29 21.64 -32.14
CA LEU A 190 1.68 22.54 -31.16
C LEU A 190 1.76 24.01 -31.60
N ASN A 191 2.93 24.46 -32.06
CA ASN A 191 3.09 25.82 -32.53
C ASN A 191 2.25 26.11 -33.79
N ALA A 192 2.15 25.14 -34.72
CA ALA A 192 1.30 25.25 -35.91
C ALA A 192 -0.20 25.34 -35.55
N ALA A 193 -0.63 24.68 -34.47
CA ALA A 193 -1.98 24.79 -33.91
C ALA A 193 -2.20 26.06 -33.07
N GLY A 194 -1.20 26.96 -33.02
CA GLY A 194 -1.28 28.19 -32.25
C GLY A 194 -1.16 27.97 -30.74
N LEU A 195 -0.46 26.93 -30.29
CA LEU A 195 -0.14 26.67 -28.89
C LEU A 195 1.36 26.91 -28.68
N PRO A 196 1.78 28.05 -28.10
CA PRO A 196 3.19 28.38 -27.92
C PRO A 196 3.92 27.32 -27.08
N ALA A 197 4.82 26.57 -27.72
CA ALA A 197 5.53 25.45 -27.10
C ALA A 197 7.03 25.54 -27.36
N ALA A 198 7.84 25.11 -26.38
CA ALA A 198 9.29 25.00 -26.51
C ALA A 198 9.79 23.57 -26.26
N CYS A 199 10.72 23.11 -27.10
CA CYS A 199 11.38 21.81 -26.94
C CYS A 199 12.60 21.95 -26.03
N VAL A 200 12.65 21.20 -24.93
CA VAL A 200 13.79 21.18 -24.00
C VAL A 200 14.31 19.76 -23.83
N VAL A 201 15.49 19.51 -24.40
CA VAL A 201 16.18 18.22 -24.47
C VAL A 201 17.62 18.34 -23.98
N GLY A 202 18.34 17.21 -23.89
CA GLY A 202 19.70 17.15 -23.34
C GLY A 202 20.71 18.07 -24.03
N GLU A 203 20.53 18.31 -25.33
CA GLU A 203 21.37 19.17 -26.17
C GLU A 203 21.00 20.66 -26.08
N THR A 204 19.85 21.01 -25.48
CA THR A 204 19.41 22.40 -25.34
C THR A 204 20.41 23.19 -24.47
N PRO A 205 20.88 24.38 -24.92
CA PRO A 205 21.81 25.21 -24.17
C PRO A 205 21.35 25.52 -22.74
N THR A 206 22.30 25.63 -21.81
CA THR A 206 22.01 25.82 -20.37
C THR A 206 21.15 27.04 -20.08
N GLU A 207 21.41 28.17 -20.75
CA GLU A 207 20.63 29.40 -20.54
C GLU A 207 19.19 29.25 -21.05
N GLU A 208 18.99 28.66 -22.23
CA GLU A 208 17.65 28.41 -22.77
C GLU A 208 16.86 27.45 -21.87
N ARG A 209 17.52 26.39 -21.38
CA ARG A 209 16.95 25.44 -20.40
C ARG A 209 16.57 26.14 -19.09
N ARG A 210 17.31 27.17 -18.66
CA ARG A 210 17.02 27.95 -17.45
C ARG A 210 15.85 28.91 -17.65
N LEU A 211 15.73 29.50 -18.84
CA LEU A 211 14.69 30.47 -19.17
C LEU A 211 13.34 29.81 -19.48
N ALA A 212 13.33 28.61 -20.07
CA ALA A 212 12.10 27.94 -20.49
C ALA A 212 11.04 27.80 -19.35
N PRO A 213 11.37 27.36 -18.12
CA PRO A 213 10.44 27.39 -16.99
C PRO A 213 9.88 28.77 -16.64
N GLN A 214 10.68 29.83 -16.79
CA GLN A 214 10.26 31.20 -16.48
C GLN A 214 9.23 31.69 -17.49
N ARG A 215 9.47 31.42 -18.78
CA ARG A 215 8.56 31.73 -19.89
C ARG A 215 7.23 30.98 -19.77
N LEU A 216 7.26 29.72 -19.33
CA LEU A 216 6.05 28.94 -19.00
C LEU A 216 5.30 29.58 -17.82
N ASN A 217 6.01 30.00 -16.77
CA ASN A 217 5.36 30.61 -15.61
C ASN A 217 4.71 31.97 -15.92
N GLN A 218 5.31 32.74 -16.83
CA GLN A 218 4.82 34.04 -17.31
C GLN A 218 3.67 33.92 -18.31
N GLY A 219 3.38 32.72 -18.83
CA GLY A 219 2.36 32.48 -19.84
C GLY A 219 2.78 32.85 -21.27
N GLU A 220 4.07 33.08 -21.53
CA GLU A 220 4.60 33.21 -22.89
C GLU A 220 4.53 31.90 -23.65
N LEU A 221 4.73 30.80 -22.92
CA LEU A 221 4.58 29.42 -23.38
C LEU A 221 3.42 28.79 -22.63
N CYS A 222 2.68 27.92 -23.30
CA CYS A 222 1.69 27.06 -22.66
C CYS A 222 2.17 25.61 -22.50
N ALA A 223 3.26 25.21 -23.18
CA ALA A 223 3.82 23.87 -23.09
C ALA A 223 5.35 23.84 -23.14
N LEU A 224 5.95 22.97 -22.32
CA LEU A 224 7.33 22.52 -22.48
C LEU A 224 7.35 21.05 -22.89
N VAL A 225 7.95 20.77 -24.03
CA VAL A 225 8.06 19.42 -24.60
C VAL A 225 9.43 18.84 -24.27
N THR A 226 9.47 17.66 -23.65
CA THR A 226 10.70 17.03 -23.20
C THR A 226 10.67 15.52 -23.41
N VAL A 227 11.82 14.88 -23.20
CA VAL A 227 11.97 13.42 -23.17
C VAL A 227 12.22 12.99 -21.72
N ASP A 228 13.45 13.16 -21.22
CA ASP A 228 13.82 12.74 -19.86
C ASP A 228 14.31 13.89 -18.97
N LEU A 229 14.48 15.10 -19.52
CA LEU A 229 15.22 16.17 -18.83
C LEU A 229 14.50 16.71 -17.59
N TYR A 230 13.17 16.63 -17.57
CA TYR A 230 12.34 17.02 -16.43
C TYR A 230 11.91 15.85 -15.54
N ASN A 231 12.40 14.63 -15.80
CA ASN A 231 12.11 13.47 -14.96
C ASN A 231 12.72 13.64 -13.56
N GLU A 232 13.88 14.28 -13.41
CA GLU A 232 14.57 14.45 -12.12
C GLU A 232 15.19 15.85 -11.95
N GLY A 233 15.20 16.36 -10.71
CA GLY A 233 16.02 17.54 -10.34
C GLY A 233 15.46 18.93 -10.65
N VAL A 234 14.32 19.05 -11.34
CA VAL A 234 13.68 20.36 -11.65
C VAL A 234 12.43 20.59 -10.79
N ASP A 235 12.23 21.83 -10.34
CA ASP A 235 11.17 22.24 -9.42
C ASP A 235 10.17 23.16 -10.14
N LEU A 236 9.06 22.59 -10.63
CA LEU A 236 8.05 23.30 -11.43
C LEU A 236 6.67 23.21 -10.77
N PRO A 237 6.43 23.90 -9.63
CA PRO A 237 5.17 23.78 -8.90
C PRO A 237 3.96 24.32 -9.66
N MET A 238 4.21 25.27 -10.58
CA MET A 238 3.16 25.94 -11.35
C MET A 238 2.55 25.08 -12.47
N VAL A 239 3.13 23.92 -12.78
CA VAL A 239 2.64 23.03 -13.84
C VAL A 239 1.27 22.49 -13.45
N ASP A 240 0.26 22.71 -14.27
CA ASP A 240 -1.12 22.27 -14.05
C ASP A 240 -1.55 21.16 -15.01
N THR A 241 -0.82 20.93 -16.10
CA THR A 241 -1.21 19.99 -17.15
C THR A 241 -0.05 19.06 -17.52
N LEU A 242 -0.30 17.76 -17.64
CA LEU A 242 0.67 16.77 -18.07
C LEU A 242 0.13 15.99 -19.28
N LEU A 243 0.88 15.99 -20.38
CA LEU A 243 0.60 15.20 -21.57
C LEU A 243 1.59 14.03 -21.63
N LEU A 244 1.10 12.81 -21.40
CA LEU A 244 1.89 11.58 -21.43
C LEU A 244 1.79 10.97 -22.84
N LEU A 245 2.72 11.34 -23.72
CA LEU A 245 2.72 10.86 -25.12
C LEU A 245 3.64 9.65 -25.33
N ARG A 246 4.35 9.25 -24.27
CA ARG A 246 5.17 8.04 -24.22
C ARG A 246 4.38 6.94 -23.50
N PRO A 247 4.21 5.76 -24.12
CA PRO A 247 3.72 4.61 -23.40
C PRO A 247 4.72 4.22 -22.31
N THR A 248 4.34 4.39 -21.04
CA THR A 248 5.23 4.19 -19.90
C THR A 248 4.89 2.89 -19.18
N GLN A 249 5.78 1.90 -19.25
CA GLN A 249 5.60 0.63 -18.53
C GLN A 249 6.10 0.65 -17.09
N SER A 250 7.07 1.52 -16.79
CA SER A 250 7.65 1.60 -15.45
C SER A 250 6.75 2.43 -14.54
N PRO A 251 6.16 1.84 -13.48
CA PRO A 251 5.37 2.60 -12.51
C PRO A 251 6.18 3.69 -11.83
N VAL A 252 7.49 3.47 -11.68
CA VAL A 252 8.44 4.41 -11.08
C VAL A 252 8.56 5.66 -11.95
N LEU A 253 8.82 5.50 -13.25
CA LEU A 253 8.91 6.64 -14.18
C LEU A 253 7.57 7.38 -14.29
N PHE A 254 6.47 6.62 -14.38
CA PHE A 254 5.12 7.19 -14.41
C PHE A 254 4.85 8.07 -13.18
N GLN A 255 5.13 7.55 -11.97
CA GLN A 255 4.99 8.30 -10.71
C GLN A 255 5.90 9.54 -10.65
N GLN A 256 7.14 9.44 -11.16
CA GLN A 256 8.06 10.58 -11.21
C GLN A 256 7.54 11.70 -12.10
N GLN A 257 6.96 11.35 -13.26
CA GLN A 257 6.38 12.30 -14.22
C GLN A 257 5.14 12.99 -13.64
N ILE A 258 4.16 12.22 -13.16
CA ILE A 258 2.93 12.78 -12.58
C ILE A 258 3.18 13.57 -11.29
N GLY A 259 4.17 13.16 -10.50
CA GLY A 259 4.56 13.85 -9.27
C GLY A 259 5.11 15.26 -9.49
N ARG A 260 5.36 15.67 -10.74
CA ARG A 260 5.65 17.07 -11.09
C ARG A 260 4.38 17.92 -11.05
N GLY A 261 3.29 17.37 -11.57
CA GLY A 261 1.96 17.99 -11.58
C GLY A 261 1.26 18.00 -10.23
N PHE A 262 1.67 17.22 -9.24
CA PHE A 262 0.97 17.21 -7.93
C PHE A 262 1.46 18.25 -6.92
N ARG A 263 2.41 19.11 -7.30
CA ARG A 263 2.87 20.19 -6.42
C ARG A 263 1.79 21.25 -6.24
N LEU A 264 1.61 21.68 -4.99
CA LEU A 264 0.78 22.82 -4.65
C LEU A 264 1.42 24.11 -5.19
N SER A 265 0.60 24.97 -5.78
CA SER A 265 0.98 26.29 -6.27
C SER A 265 -0.19 27.25 -6.07
N PRO A 266 0.05 28.53 -5.74
CA PRO A 266 -1.01 29.53 -5.71
C PRO A 266 -1.78 29.57 -7.03
N GLY A 267 -3.11 29.62 -6.96
CA GLY A 267 -4.01 29.67 -8.12
C GLY A 267 -4.21 28.36 -8.86
N LYS A 268 -3.64 27.25 -8.38
CA LYS A 268 -3.81 25.92 -8.96
C LYS A 268 -4.84 25.12 -8.17
N GLU A 269 -5.93 24.77 -8.83
CA GLU A 269 -7.03 24.00 -8.23
C GLU A 269 -6.80 22.49 -8.37
N SER A 270 -6.52 22.02 -9.59
CA SER A 270 -6.23 20.63 -9.91
C SER A 270 -5.07 20.50 -10.90
N CYS A 271 -4.57 19.28 -11.09
CA CYS A 271 -3.65 18.95 -12.17
C CYS A 271 -4.32 18.02 -13.19
N LEU A 272 -4.43 18.46 -14.44
CA LEU A 272 -4.95 17.67 -15.53
C LEU A 272 -3.86 16.75 -16.10
N ILE A 273 -4.16 15.46 -16.24
CA ILE A 273 -3.27 14.46 -16.83
C ILE A 273 -3.99 13.82 -18.00
N LEU A 274 -3.39 13.91 -19.20
CA LEU A 274 -3.85 13.21 -20.39
C LEU A 274 -2.86 12.09 -20.70
N ASP A 275 -3.36 10.86 -20.68
CA ASP A 275 -2.62 9.64 -20.99
C ASP A 275 -3.24 8.97 -22.22
N PHE A 276 -2.45 8.77 -23.27
CA PHE A 276 -2.94 8.23 -24.54
C PHE A 276 -2.66 6.74 -24.58
N VAL A 277 -3.71 5.94 -24.31
CA VAL A 277 -3.59 4.49 -24.09
C VAL A 277 -3.84 3.74 -25.39
N GLY A 278 -2.75 3.29 -26.02
CA GLY A 278 -2.78 2.48 -27.22
C GLY A 278 -2.97 0.98 -26.96
N GLN A 279 -2.96 0.19 -28.03
CA GLN A 279 -3.09 -1.27 -27.92
C GLN A 279 -1.79 -1.88 -27.39
N HIS A 280 -1.86 -2.50 -26.22
CA HIS A 280 -0.72 -3.16 -25.57
C HIS A 280 -0.86 -4.69 -25.60
N ARG A 281 0.27 -5.39 -25.37
CA ARG A 281 0.24 -6.83 -25.12
C ARG A 281 -0.51 -7.15 -23.82
N VAL A 282 -1.01 -8.37 -23.72
CA VAL A 282 -1.75 -8.88 -22.55
C VAL A 282 -0.94 -8.78 -21.25
N GLU A 283 0.39 -8.85 -21.34
CA GLU A 283 1.31 -8.76 -20.20
C GLU A 283 1.45 -7.36 -19.61
N PHE A 284 0.86 -6.32 -20.22
CA PHE A 284 0.94 -4.96 -19.70
C PHE A 284 0.21 -4.81 -18.36
N ARG A 285 0.94 -4.39 -17.33
CA ARG A 285 0.49 -4.34 -15.93
C ARG A 285 -0.21 -3.02 -15.59
N PHE A 286 -1.41 -2.81 -16.15
CA PHE A 286 -2.26 -1.66 -15.81
C PHE A 286 -2.59 -1.59 -14.31
N ASP A 287 -2.68 -2.75 -13.64
CA ASP A 287 -2.88 -2.85 -12.19
C ASP A 287 -1.77 -2.13 -11.41
N LYS A 288 -0.51 -2.22 -11.85
CA LYS A 288 0.60 -1.52 -11.21
C LYS A 288 0.50 -0.02 -11.40
N LEU A 289 0.19 0.47 -12.60
CA LEU A 289 0.09 1.91 -12.89
C LEU A 289 -1.08 2.56 -12.15
N LEU A 290 -2.29 2.03 -12.34
CA LEU A 290 -3.50 2.57 -11.71
C LEU A 290 -3.52 2.32 -10.19
N GLY A 291 -2.97 1.19 -9.73
CA GLY A 291 -2.80 0.92 -8.30
C GLY A 291 -1.83 1.90 -7.65
N SER A 292 -0.79 2.33 -8.37
CA SER A 292 0.15 3.34 -7.89
C SER A 292 -0.49 4.73 -7.71
N LEU A 293 -1.53 5.04 -8.49
CA LEU A 293 -2.34 6.26 -8.38
C LEU A 293 -3.38 6.18 -7.27
N THR A 294 -4.09 5.06 -7.22
CA THR A 294 -5.30 4.91 -6.39
C THR A 294 -5.05 4.28 -5.03
N GLY A 295 -3.90 3.64 -4.82
CA GLY A 295 -3.65 2.81 -3.64
C GLY A 295 -4.59 1.61 -3.52
N GLN A 296 -5.39 1.32 -4.55
CA GLN A 296 -6.37 0.23 -4.55
C GLN A 296 -5.72 -1.09 -4.94
N SER A 297 -6.14 -2.17 -4.28
CA SER A 297 -5.79 -3.53 -4.69
C SER A 297 -6.36 -3.85 -6.08
N ARG A 298 -5.82 -4.87 -6.75
CA ARG A 298 -6.27 -5.26 -8.10
C ARG A 298 -7.77 -5.51 -8.19
N ARG A 299 -8.36 -6.13 -7.17
CA ARG A 299 -9.81 -6.40 -7.11
C ARG A 299 -10.62 -5.12 -6.98
N GLN A 300 -10.18 -4.19 -6.13
CA GLN A 300 -10.82 -2.88 -5.97
C GLN A 300 -10.70 -2.05 -7.25
N LEU A 301 -9.54 -2.11 -7.93
CA LEU A 301 -9.36 -1.46 -9.23
C LEU A 301 -10.34 -1.98 -10.28
N MET A 302 -10.57 -3.30 -10.35
CA MET A 302 -11.57 -3.85 -11.27
C MET A 302 -12.95 -3.26 -11.02
N ASP A 303 -13.43 -3.29 -9.77
CA ASP A 303 -14.72 -2.73 -9.39
C ASP A 303 -14.79 -1.22 -9.68
N SER A 304 -13.69 -0.49 -9.40
CA SER A 304 -13.58 0.95 -9.66
C SER A 304 -13.62 1.27 -11.14
N VAL A 305 -12.93 0.52 -11.99
CA VAL A 305 -12.94 0.71 -13.44
C VAL A 305 -14.33 0.43 -14.02
N GLU A 306 -15.04 -0.58 -13.50
CA GLU A 306 -16.42 -0.89 -13.93
C GLU A 306 -17.43 0.18 -13.47
N LYS A 307 -17.26 0.73 -12.26
CA LYS A 307 -18.20 1.67 -11.63
C LYS A 307 -17.82 3.15 -11.75
N GLY A 308 -16.69 3.49 -12.37
CA GLY A 308 -16.24 4.87 -12.60
C GLY A 308 -15.52 5.54 -11.43
N PHE A 309 -14.71 4.80 -10.67
CA PHE A 309 -13.83 5.31 -9.59
C PHE A 309 -14.53 6.16 -8.51
N GLY A 310 -15.62 5.67 -7.93
CA GLY A 310 -16.40 6.42 -6.92
C GLY A 310 -15.76 6.60 -5.53
N ALA A 311 -14.53 6.14 -5.30
CA ALA A 311 -13.87 6.16 -3.99
C ALA A 311 -12.50 6.84 -4.03
N LEU A 312 -12.37 7.95 -4.79
CA LEU A 312 -11.16 8.78 -4.89
C LEU A 312 -11.09 9.85 -3.78
N PRO A 313 -9.89 10.39 -3.43
CA PRO A 313 -9.76 11.49 -2.50
C PRO A 313 -10.49 12.72 -3.05
N ALA A 314 -10.91 13.61 -2.16
CA ALA A 314 -11.64 14.81 -2.53
C ALA A 314 -10.91 15.61 -3.63
N GLY A 315 -11.63 15.97 -4.69
CA GLY A 315 -11.11 16.71 -5.84
C GLY A 315 -10.35 15.88 -6.88
N CYS A 316 -10.13 14.57 -6.64
CA CYS A 316 -9.47 13.70 -7.62
C CYS A 316 -10.49 13.01 -8.53
N HIS A 317 -10.19 12.93 -9.82
CA HIS A 317 -11.05 12.28 -10.81
C HIS A 317 -10.22 11.39 -11.74
N ILE A 318 -10.73 10.19 -12.06
CA ILE A 318 -10.15 9.29 -13.06
C ILE A 318 -11.24 8.96 -14.06
N HIS A 319 -11.00 9.33 -15.32
CA HIS A 319 -11.86 9.02 -16.45
C HIS A 319 -11.12 8.15 -17.45
N LEU A 320 -11.72 7.01 -17.79
CA LEU A 320 -11.23 6.14 -18.85
C LEU A 320 -12.22 6.19 -20.01
N GLN A 321 -11.76 6.58 -21.19
CA GLN A 321 -12.57 6.50 -22.40
C GLN A 321 -12.92 5.04 -22.72
N LYS A 322 -13.91 4.83 -23.59
CA LYS A 322 -14.56 3.52 -23.73
C LYS A 322 -13.56 2.42 -24.12
N ARG A 323 -12.70 2.64 -25.13
CA ARG A 323 -11.75 1.61 -25.56
C ARG A 323 -10.67 1.38 -24.52
N ALA A 324 -10.10 2.44 -23.95
CA ALA A 324 -9.12 2.38 -22.88
C ALA A 324 -9.66 1.62 -21.66
N ARG A 325 -10.90 1.91 -21.25
CA ARG A 325 -11.58 1.20 -20.16
C ARG A 325 -11.72 -0.29 -20.46
N ASP A 326 -12.19 -0.64 -21.66
CA ASP A 326 -12.39 -2.04 -22.04
C ASP A 326 -11.05 -2.81 -22.12
N GLN A 327 -9.97 -2.16 -22.58
CA GLN A 327 -8.60 -2.71 -22.57
C GLN A 327 -8.08 -2.93 -21.15
N VAL A 328 -8.22 -1.94 -20.27
CA VAL A 328 -7.82 -2.03 -18.86
C VAL A 328 -8.59 -3.16 -18.17
N LEU A 329 -9.92 -3.24 -18.35
CA LEU A 329 -10.74 -4.32 -17.79
C LEU A 329 -10.33 -5.69 -18.31
N HIS A 330 -10.05 -5.81 -19.61
CA HIS A 330 -9.59 -7.06 -20.21
C HIS A 330 -8.24 -7.50 -19.62
N SER A 331 -7.29 -6.57 -19.48
CA SER A 331 -6.00 -6.85 -18.83
C SER A 331 -6.18 -7.29 -17.38
N LEU A 332 -6.94 -6.52 -16.58
CA LEU A 332 -7.20 -6.85 -15.17
C LEU A 332 -7.89 -8.22 -14.99
N ARG A 333 -8.89 -8.53 -15.83
CA ARG A 333 -9.58 -9.82 -15.82
C ARG A 333 -8.64 -10.96 -16.22
N THR A 334 -7.81 -10.76 -17.23
CA THR A 334 -6.88 -11.80 -17.70
C THR A 334 -5.81 -12.09 -16.65
N LEU A 335 -5.26 -11.05 -16.01
CA LEU A 335 -4.33 -11.20 -14.88
C LEU A 335 -4.99 -11.95 -13.71
N THR A 336 -6.28 -11.72 -13.47
CA THR A 336 -7.05 -12.40 -12.40
C THR A 336 -7.35 -13.87 -12.75
N GLN A 337 -7.75 -14.15 -13.99
CA GLN A 337 -8.13 -15.49 -14.46
C GLN A 337 -6.92 -16.41 -14.67
N GLN A 338 -5.78 -15.86 -15.06
CA GLN A 338 -4.53 -16.61 -15.26
C GLN A 338 -3.57 -16.52 -14.07
N GLY A 339 -4.03 -15.97 -12.94
CA GLY A 339 -3.18 -15.56 -11.81
C GLY A 339 -2.12 -16.58 -11.43
N TRP A 340 -2.48 -17.85 -11.24
CA TRP A 340 -1.49 -18.86 -10.83
C TRP A 340 -0.48 -19.24 -11.92
N ARG A 341 -0.92 -19.42 -13.17
CA ARG A 341 -0.01 -19.72 -14.28
C ARG A 341 0.94 -18.55 -14.53
N ASN A 342 0.44 -17.32 -14.38
CA ASN A 342 1.24 -16.11 -14.48
C ASN A 342 2.22 -16.00 -13.32
N LEU A 343 1.79 -16.20 -12.07
CA LEU A 343 2.67 -16.23 -10.89
C LEU A 343 3.77 -17.28 -11.04
N ARG A 344 3.43 -18.47 -11.53
CA ARG A 344 4.42 -19.52 -11.83
C ARG A 344 5.44 -19.03 -12.86
N ARG A 345 4.98 -18.43 -13.96
CA ARG A 345 5.86 -17.90 -15.01
C ARG A 345 6.72 -16.74 -14.52
N GLU A 346 6.16 -15.83 -13.74
CA GLU A 346 6.88 -14.72 -13.09
C GLU A 346 7.95 -15.27 -12.14
N LEU A 347 7.64 -16.28 -11.33
CA LEU A 347 8.60 -16.94 -10.46
C LEU A 347 9.69 -17.66 -11.26
N GLN A 348 9.35 -18.36 -12.34
CA GLN A 348 10.35 -19.01 -13.22
C GLN A 348 11.29 -18.01 -13.90
N ALA A 349 10.75 -16.90 -14.41
CA ALA A 349 11.55 -15.81 -14.96
C ALA A 349 12.44 -15.17 -13.88
N TYR A 350 11.90 -15.00 -12.67
CA TYR A 350 12.64 -14.49 -11.52
C TYR A 350 13.82 -15.38 -11.15
N ILE A 351 13.62 -16.70 -11.09
CA ILE A 351 14.66 -17.70 -10.83
C ILE A 351 15.76 -17.63 -11.90
N ALA A 352 15.39 -17.55 -13.18
CA ALA A 352 16.35 -17.50 -14.28
C ALA A 352 17.30 -16.30 -14.17
N LEU A 353 16.79 -15.15 -13.72
CA LEU A 353 17.56 -13.91 -13.52
C LEU A 353 18.42 -13.91 -12.24
N HIS A 354 18.07 -14.73 -11.24
CA HIS A 354 18.67 -14.73 -9.91
C HIS A 354 19.37 -16.04 -9.57
N SER A 355 19.97 -16.71 -10.56
CA SER A 355 20.41 -18.12 -10.57
C SER A 355 21.33 -18.57 -9.41
N ASN A 356 21.84 -17.65 -8.58
CA ASN A 356 22.70 -17.89 -7.42
C ASN A 356 22.10 -17.48 -6.05
N ARG A 357 20.83 -17.08 -5.96
CA ARG A 357 20.18 -16.68 -4.70
C ARG A 357 19.07 -17.64 -4.30
N HIS A 358 18.95 -17.87 -2.98
CA HIS A 358 17.78 -18.54 -2.41
C HIS A 358 16.55 -17.63 -2.61
N VAL A 359 15.50 -18.13 -3.25
CA VAL A 359 14.31 -17.34 -3.55
C VAL A 359 13.41 -17.27 -2.32
N LEU A 360 13.36 -16.10 -1.71
CA LEU A 360 12.52 -15.81 -0.54
C LEU A 360 11.23 -15.09 -0.95
N LEU A 361 10.15 -15.36 -0.23
CA LEU A 361 8.82 -14.78 -0.41
C LEU A 361 8.89 -13.25 -0.35
N LYS A 362 9.59 -12.70 0.64
CA LYS A 362 9.71 -11.25 0.84
C LYS A 362 10.32 -10.54 -0.36
N ASP A 363 11.35 -11.14 -0.96
CA ASP A 363 12.07 -10.56 -2.09
C ASP A 363 11.23 -10.67 -3.36
N PHE A 364 10.59 -11.82 -3.58
CA PHE A 364 9.67 -12.03 -4.70
C PHE A 364 8.47 -11.06 -4.67
N LEU A 365 7.82 -10.90 -3.51
CA LEU A 365 6.71 -9.96 -3.33
C LEU A 365 7.13 -8.51 -3.62
N ARG A 366 8.29 -8.10 -3.12
CA ARG A 366 8.81 -6.74 -3.31
C ARG A 366 9.16 -6.48 -4.77
N GLU A 367 10.00 -7.32 -5.37
CA GLU A 367 10.60 -7.08 -6.69
C GLU A 367 9.61 -7.30 -7.83
N GLN A 368 8.65 -8.21 -7.67
CA GLN A 368 7.58 -8.40 -8.65
C GLN A 368 6.35 -7.54 -8.37
N LEU A 369 6.33 -6.76 -7.27
CA LEU A 369 5.19 -5.97 -6.81
C LEU A 369 3.90 -6.82 -6.76
N ILE A 370 4.00 -7.96 -6.08
CA ILE A 370 2.91 -8.93 -5.87
C ILE A 370 2.38 -8.75 -4.45
N GLU A 371 1.06 -8.84 -4.28
CA GLU A 371 0.46 -8.83 -2.93
C GLU A 371 0.47 -10.22 -2.30
N LEU A 372 0.50 -10.32 -0.97
CA LEU A 372 0.45 -11.63 -0.29
C LEU A 372 -0.82 -12.41 -0.64
N SER A 373 -1.94 -11.71 -0.78
CA SER A 373 -3.25 -12.21 -1.20
C SER A 373 -3.25 -12.82 -2.61
N ASP A 374 -2.26 -12.50 -3.46
CA ASP A 374 -2.12 -13.12 -4.78
C ASP A 374 -1.54 -14.53 -4.68
N ILE A 375 -0.69 -14.81 -3.69
CA ILE A 375 -0.06 -16.12 -3.45
C ILE A 375 -0.93 -16.97 -2.52
N TYR A 376 -1.35 -16.42 -1.38
CA TYR A 376 -2.20 -17.08 -0.40
C TYR A 376 -3.67 -16.73 -0.67
N ARG A 377 -4.28 -17.49 -1.56
CA ARG A 377 -5.64 -17.28 -2.07
C ARG A 377 -6.64 -18.19 -1.38
N SER A 378 -7.90 -17.79 -1.41
CA SER A 378 -9.03 -18.67 -1.03
C SER A 378 -9.34 -19.74 -2.08
N ALA A 379 -8.83 -19.59 -3.31
CA ALA A 379 -8.98 -20.55 -4.40
C ALA A 379 -7.70 -21.36 -4.61
N LYS A 380 -7.84 -22.63 -5.00
CA LYS A 380 -6.73 -23.54 -5.27
C LYS A 380 -6.16 -23.35 -6.69
N PRO A 381 -4.86 -23.58 -6.90
CA PRO A 381 -3.81 -23.80 -5.89
C PRO A 381 -3.47 -22.52 -5.10
N SER A 382 -2.93 -22.65 -3.89
CA SER A 382 -2.66 -21.54 -2.97
C SER A 382 -1.44 -21.82 -2.11
N GLY A 383 -0.74 -20.77 -1.69
CA GLY A 383 0.39 -20.84 -0.78
C GLY A 383 1.76 -20.87 -1.47
N TRP A 384 2.77 -20.40 -0.75
CA TRP A 384 4.11 -20.21 -1.30
C TRP A 384 4.80 -21.54 -1.63
N THR A 385 4.64 -22.55 -0.77
CA THR A 385 5.10 -23.92 -1.00
C THR A 385 4.58 -24.47 -2.32
N SER A 386 3.26 -24.37 -2.55
CA SER A 386 2.63 -24.83 -3.79
C SER A 386 3.18 -24.09 -5.01
N LEU A 387 3.42 -22.78 -4.90
CA LEU A 387 3.97 -21.98 -6.00
C LEU A 387 5.43 -22.35 -6.32
N LYS A 388 6.27 -22.53 -5.29
CA LYS A 388 7.66 -23.01 -5.43
C LYS A 388 7.69 -24.38 -6.11
N ARG A 389 6.79 -25.29 -5.71
CA ARG A 389 6.69 -26.63 -6.30
C ARG A 389 6.31 -26.57 -7.78
N ASP A 390 5.27 -25.81 -8.13
CA ASP A 390 4.83 -25.65 -9.52
C ASP A 390 5.89 -24.98 -10.40
N ALA A 391 6.70 -24.06 -9.83
CA ALA A 391 7.82 -23.45 -10.52
C ALA A 391 9.04 -24.38 -10.68
N GLY A 392 9.08 -25.52 -9.99
CA GLY A 392 10.16 -26.50 -10.05
C GLY A 392 11.29 -26.27 -9.05
N LEU A 393 11.08 -25.46 -8.00
CA LEU A 393 12.09 -25.20 -6.96
C LEU A 393 12.19 -26.32 -5.92
N LEU A 394 11.10 -27.07 -5.70
CA LEU A 394 11.04 -28.15 -4.73
C LEU A 394 11.09 -29.49 -5.45
N GLN A 395 12.18 -30.24 -5.28
CA GLN A 395 12.40 -31.54 -5.95
C GLN A 395 11.98 -32.75 -5.10
N GLN A 396 11.81 -32.57 -3.79
CA GLN A 396 11.32 -33.63 -2.91
C GLN A 396 9.84 -33.98 -3.18
N PRO A 397 9.40 -35.23 -2.93
CA PRO A 397 8.01 -35.61 -3.10
C PRO A 397 7.10 -34.76 -2.22
N GLN A 398 5.89 -34.49 -2.71
CA GLN A 398 4.89 -33.72 -1.99
C GLN A 398 4.35 -34.54 -0.81
N GLY A 399 4.30 -33.92 0.38
CA GLY A 399 3.72 -34.55 1.56
C GLY A 399 2.18 -34.58 1.51
N ASP A 400 1.58 -35.55 2.20
CA ASP A 400 0.14 -35.86 2.12
C ASP A 400 -0.77 -34.69 2.55
N GLU A 401 -0.33 -33.83 3.47
CA GLU A 401 -1.08 -32.66 3.93
C GLU A 401 -0.45 -31.32 3.50
N GLU A 402 0.58 -31.34 2.64
CA GLU A 402 1.28 -30.12 2.23
C GLU A 402 0.35 -29.11 1.54
N SER A 403 -0.51 -29.58 0.63
CA SER A 403 -1.51 -28.72 -0.02
C SER A 403 -2.54 -28.20 0.96
N TYR A 404 -2.93 -29.03 1.95
CA TYR A 404 -3.90 -28.62 2.96
C TYR A 404 -3.36 -27.42 3.75
N PHE A 405 -2.13 -27.50 4.27
CA PHE A 405 -1.54 -26.37 4.99
C PHE A 405 -1.35 -25.13 4.09
N SER A 406 -0.83 -25.32 2.88
CA SER A 406 -0.60 -24.22 1.94
C SER A 406 -1.88 -23.42 1.64
N GLU A 407 -3.01 -24.11 1.53
CA GLU A 407 -4.33 -23.51 1.30
C GLU A 407 -4.83 -22.73 2.53
N HIS A 408 -4.61 -23.25 3.73
CA HIS A 408 -5.15 -22.68 4.96
C HIS A 408 -4.23 -21.61 5.58
N PHE A 409 -2.99 -21.46 5.13
CA PHE A 409 -2.14 -20.33 5.52
C PHE A 409 -2.68 -18.97 5.04
N ALA A 410 -3.57 -18.95 4.04
CA ALA A 410 -4.35 -17.76 3.67
C ALA A 410 -5.21 -17.22 4.83
N ASP A 411 -5.64 -18.09 5.75
CA ASP A 411 -6.38 -17.69 6.95
C ASP A 411 -5.51 -17.00 8.01
N LEU A 412 -4.19 -16.91 7.80
CA LEU A 412 -3.24 -16.24 8.71
C LEU A 412 -2.86 -14.82 8.25
N LEU A 413 -3.27 -14.40 7.05
CA LEU A 413 -2.86 -13.13 6.45
C LEU A 413 -3.25 -11.89 7.26
N HIS A 414 -4.25 -11.99 8.14
CA HIS A 414 -4.65 -10.90 9.01
C HIS A 414 -3.77 -10.75 10.26
N SER A 415 -2.94 -11.74 10.59
CA SER A 415 -2.20 -11.78 11.85
C SER A 415 -1.20 -10.64 11.94
N ASP A 416 -1.34 -9.79 12.96
CA ASP A 416 -0.41 -8.72 13.27
C ASP A 416 -0.10 -8.60 14.76
N ASP A 417 -0.54 -9.57 15.58
CA ASP A 417 -0.14 -9.72 16.99
C ASP A 417 1.35 -10.09 17.08
N PRO A 418 2.21 -9.21 17.64
CA PRO A 418 3.65 -9.47 17.69
C PRO A 418 4.03 -10.74 18.46
N ALA A 419 3.30 -11.09 19.52
CA ALA A 419 3.60 -12.27 20.31
C ALA A 419 3.11 -13.55 19.60
N GLN A 420 2.03 -13.47 18.82
CA GLN A 420 1.61 -14.59 17.97
C GLN A 420 2.63 -14.84 16.85
N LEU A 421 3.06 -13.79 16.15
CA LEU A 421 4.01 -13.89 15.05
C LEU A 421 5.38 -14.40 15.52
N ALA A 422 5.87 -13.93 16.68
CA ALA A 422 7.08 -14.47 17.29
C ALA A 422 6.95 -15.95 17.67
N LEU A 423 5.76 -16.41 18.08
CA LEU A 423 5.49 -17.82 18.31
C LEU A 423 5.54 -18.62 17.00
N LEU A 424 4.95 -18.11 15.90
CA LEU A 424 5.03 -18.77 14.58
C LEU A 424 6.48 -18.96 14.13
N GLN A 425 7.33 -17.94 14.30
CA GLN A 425 8.76 -18.02 13.99
C GLN A 425 9.47 -19.10 14.84
N ARG A 426 9.17 -19.22 16.14
CA ARG A 426 9.75 -20.27 16.99
C ARG A 426 9.29 -21.68 16.60
N ILE A 427 8.01 -21.85 16.22
CA ILE A 427 7.48 -23.13 15.72
C ILE A 427 8.18 -23.50 14.41
N ALA A 428 8.32 -22.54 13.49
CA ALA A 428 8.95 -22.76 12.21
C ALA A 428 10.45 -23.06 12.34
N ALA A 429 11.17 -22.32 13.19
CA ALA A 429 12.59 -22.55 13.49
C ALA A 429 12.87 -23.93 14.14
N SER A 430 11.88 -24.52 14.80
CA SER A 430 11.94 -25.88 15.36
C SER A 430 11.36 -26.95 14.42
N ALA A 431 11.07 -26.59 13.15
CA ALA A 431 10.44 -27.47 12.17
C ALA A 431 9.19 -28.18 12.74
N GLY A 432 8.33 -27.43 13.45
CA GLY A 432 7.11 -27.93 14.06
C GLY A 432 7.29 -28.64 15.41
N HIS A 433 8.52 -28.97 15.82
CA HIS A 433 8.84 -29.65 17.08
C HIS A 433 8.89 -28.66 18.26
N TYR A 434 7.73 -28.06 18.57
CA TYR A 434 7.61 -27.03 19.59
C TYR A 434 6.79 -27.50 20.80
N THR A 435 7.20 -27.11 22.00
CA THR A 435 6.44 -27.33 23.24
C THR A 435 6.17 -26.00 23.92
N ALA A 436 4.92 -25.77 24.31
CA ALA A 436 4.52 -24.56 25.00
C ALA A 436 5.22 -24.40 26.34
N GLN A 437 5.60 -23.17 26.67
CA GLN A 437 6.31 -22.83 27.91
C GLN A 437 5.37 -22.38 29.03
N ASN A 438 4.15 -21.97 28.69
CA ASN A 438 3.14 -21.48 29.62
C ASN A 438 1.73 -21.60 29.03
N GLU A 439 0.70 -21.37 29.86
CA GLU A 439 -0.71 -21.48 29.45
C GLU A 439 -1.11 -20.48 28.34
N HIS A 440 -0.47 -19.30 28.28
CA HIS A 440 -0.73 -18.34 27.19
C HIS A 440 -0.26 -18.90 25.85
N GLU A 441 0.93 -19.50 25.80
CA GLU A 441 1.43 -20.16 24.60
C GLU A 441 0.58 -21.37 24.22
N GLU A 442 0.11 -22.16 25.18
CA GLU A 442 -0.83 -23.25 24.88
C GLU A 442 -2.11 -22.74 24.23
N ARG A 443 -2.69 -21.64 24.75
CA ARG A 443 -3.84 -21.00 24.12
C ARG A 443 -3.53 -20.43 22.74
N ARG A 444 -2.36 -19.83 22.53
CA ARG A 444 -1.92 -19.32 21.21
C ARG A 444 -1.73 -20.43 20.19
N LEU A 445 -1.19 -21.57 20.60
CA LEU A 445 -1.06 -22.75 19.76
C LEU A 445 -2.43 -23.33 19.42
N GLN A 446 -3.35 -23.36 20.38
CA GLN A 446 -4.72 -23.79 20.14
C GLN A 446 -5.45 -22.84 19.19
N MET A 447 -5.26 -21.52 19.32
CA MET A 447 -5.77 -20.52 18.39
C MET A 447 -5.25 -20.76 16.96
N LEU A 448 -3.94 -20.97 16.81
CA LEU A 448 -3.31 -21.28 15.51
C LEU A 448 -3.91 -22.53 14.90
N ALA A 449 -3.95 -23.62 15.67
CA ALA A 449 -4.51 -24.90 15.23
C ALA A 449 -5.95 -24.72 14.73
N TYR A 450 -6.77 -23.95 15.44
CA TYR A 450 -8.18 -23.77 15.09
C TYR A 450 -8.42 -22.75 13.98
N GLN A 451 -7.47 -21.84 13.76
CA GLN A 451 -7.49 -20.94 12.63
C GLN A 451 -7.15 -21.67 11.33
N VAL A 452 -6.15 -22.57 11.36
CA VAL A 452 -5.78 -23.40 10.20
C VAL A 452 -6.79 -24.56 10.01
N ASP A 453 -7.11 -25.32 11.06
CA ASP A 453 -8.11 -26.40 11.05
C ASP A 453 -9.54 -25.88 11.33
N GLY A 454 -10.05 -25.08 10.39
CA GLY A 454 -11.33 -24.39 10.53
C GLY A 454 -12.60 -25.22 10.39
N GLN A 455 -12.49 -26.50 10.02
CA GLN A 455 -13.66 -27.37 9.87
C GLN A 455 -14.32 -27.61 11.23
N GLN A 456 -15.60 -27.26 11.36
CA GLN A 456 -16.35 -27.29 12.64
C GLN A 456 -16.37 -28.68 13.31
N THR A 457 -16.17 -29.75 12.55
CA THR A 457 -16.25 -31.16 13.01
C THR A 457 -14.96 -31.71 13.62
N ARG A 458 -13.81 -31.04 13.42
CA ARG A 458 -12.54 -31.49 14.00
C ARG A 458 -12.25 -30.75 15.30
N VAL A 459 -12.63 -31.36 16.41
CA VAL A 459 -12.07 -30.99 17.72
C VAL A 459 -10.72 -31.68 17.85
N GLY A 460 -9.72 -31.01 18.45
CA GLY A 460 -8.38 -31.58 18.56
C GLY A 460 -7.43 -30.70 19.35
N HIS A 461 -6.42 -31.33 19.94
CA HIS A 461 -5.43 -30.63 20.75
C HIS A 461 -4.35 -30.00 19.85
N TYR A 462 -3.79 -28.86 20.24
CA TYR A 462 -2.74 -28.19 19.46
C TYR A 462 -1.52 -29.08 19.19
N ARG A 463 -1.27 -30.09 20.04
CA ARG A 463 -0.17 -31.05 19.89
C ARG A 463 -0.33 -31.92 18.65
N ASP A 464 -1.54 -32.36 18.36
CA ASP A 464 -1.83 -33.16 17.16
C ASP A 464 -1.59 -32.33 15.90
N PHE A 465 -1.97 -31.05 15.95
CA PHE A 465 -1.69 -30.08 14.90
C PHE A 465 -0.18 -29.88 14.69
N LEU A 466 0.59 -29.68 15.76
CA LEU A 466 2.06 -29.53 15.66
C LEU A 466 2.74 -30.79 15.13
N GLN A 467 2.25 -31.99 15.50
CA GLN A 467 2.79 -33.24 14.96
C GLN A 467 2.56 -33.36 13.45
N ARG A 468 1.38 -32.98 12.95
CA ARG A 468 1.09 -32.91 11.51
C ARG A 468 1.98 -31.88 10.81
N LEU A 469 2.20 -30.72 11.42
CA LEU A 469 3.08 -29.69 10.89
C LEU A 469 4.55 -30.16 10.85
N ALA A 470 5.03 -30.82 11.90
CA ALA A 470 6.38 -31.36 11.99
C ALA A 470 6.70 -32.45 10.96
N ALA A 471 5.67 -33.18 10.50
CA ALA A 471 5.78 -34.13 9.39
C ALA A 471 6.02 -33.44 8.02
N HIS A 472 5.89 -32.11 7.93
CA HIS A 472 5.99 -31.35 6.70
C HIS A 472 6.98 -30.15 6.83
N PRO A 473 8.31 -30.38 6.84
CA PRO A 473 9.30 -29.32 7.07
C PRO A 473 9.22 -28.14 6.09
N VAL A 474 8.86 -28.37 4.83
CA VAL A 474 8.70 -27.31 3.81
C VAL A 474 7.58 -26.34 4.18
N VAL A 475 6.51 -26.86 4.80
CA VAL A 475 5.41 -26.03 5.28
C VAL A 475 5.87 -25.17 6.46
N CYS A 476 6.79 -25.66 7.29
CA CYS A 476 7.42 -24.83 8.32
C CYS A 476 8.27 -23.71 7.71
N GLU A 477 9.03 -23.97 6.64
CA GLU A 477 9.77 -22.93 5.92
C GLU A 477 8.84 -21.85 5.34
N ASP A 478 7.71 -22.25 4.75
CA ASP A 478 6.65 -21.35 4.28
C ASP A 478 6.08 -20.52 5.44
N LEU A 479 5.78 -21.15 6.58
CA LEU A 479 5.30 -20.47 7.77
C LEU A 479 6.30 -19.44 8.29
N GLN A 480 7.60 -19.78 8.28
CA GLN A 480 8.67 -18.84 8.63
C GLN A 480 8.64 -17.62 7.71
N GLU A 481 8.72 -17.83 6.40
CA GLU A 481 8.76 -16.75 5.41
C GLU A 481 7.49 -15.88 5.46
N LEU A 482 6.32 -16.50 5.63
CA LEU A 482 5.05 -15.81 5.83
C LEU A 482 5.07 -14.95 7.11
N SER A 483 5.47 -15.53 8.24
CA SER A 483 5.51 -14.82 9.52
C SER A 483 6.50 -13.65 9.52
N ASP A 484 7.63 -13.77 8.82
CA ASP A 484 8.61 -12.70 8.65
C ASP A 484 8.02 -11.50 7.90
N VAL A 485 7.27 -11.77 6.82
CA VAL A 485 6.61 -10.69 6.06
C VAL A 485 5.48 -10.05 6.86
N LEU A 486 4.67 -10.84 7.59
CA LEU A 486 3.60 -10.32 8.44
C LEU A 486 4.15 -9.47 9.60
N GLN A 487 5.23 -9.94 10.26
CA GLN A 487 5.84 -9.27 11.40
C GLN A 487 6.38 -7.89 11.03
N ALA A 488 6.98 -7.77 9.85
CA ALA A 488 7.54 -6.50 9.42
C ALA A 488 6.47 -5.50 8.93
N ARG A 489 5.32 -6.00 8.45
CA ARG A 489 4.12 -5.20 8.14
C ARG A 489 3.34 -4.77 9.38
N SER A 490 3.52 -5.45 10.52
CA SER A 490 2.84 -5.09 11.76
C SER A 490 3.33 -3.76 12.31
N HIS A 491 2.39 -3.00 12.86
CA HIS A 491 2.63 -1.75 13.61
C HIS A 491 2.03 -1.83 15.01
N VAL A 492 1.54 -3.01 15.42
CA VAL A 492 0.89 -3.21 16.70
C VAL A 492 1.96 -3.34 17.78
N SER A 493 1.77 -2.61 18.89
CA SER A 493 2.61 -2.79 20.08
C SER A 493 2.08 -3.95 20.90
N ASN A 494 2.96 -4.82 21.38
CA ASN A 494 2.59 -5.92 22.27
C ASN A 494 2.06 -5.38 23.61
N ARG A 495 0.74 -5.28 23.74
CA ARG A 495 0.04 -4.79 24.94
C ARG A 495 -1.17 -5.68 25.24
N PRO A 496 -1.33 -6.18 26.46
CA PRO A 496 -2.51 -6.94 26.83
C PRO A 496 -3.77 -6.06 26.80
N ILE A 497 -4.93 -6.70 26.68
CA ILE A 497 -6.23 -6.02 26.78
C ILE A 497 -6.64 -5.94 28.26
N ALA A 498 -6.95 -4.73 28.75
CA ALA A 498 -7.41 -4.53 30.11
C ALA A 498 -8.70 -5.33 30.40
N GLY A 499 -8.74 -6.11 31.48
CA GLY A 499 -9.83 -7.02 31.82
C GLY A 499 -9.85 -8.36 31.06
N LEU A 500 -8.83 -8.62 30.22
CA LEU A 500 -8.58 -9.88 29.53
C LEU A 500 -7.08 -10.24 29.56
N GLU A 501 -6.36 -9.81 30.59
CA GLU A 501 -4.91 -10.00 30.74
C GLU A 501 -4.51 -11.48 30.86
N ASP A 502 -5.45 -12.34 31.26
CA ASP A 502 -5.29 -13.80 31.31
C ASP A 502 -5.38 -14.47 29.93
N THR A 503 -5.80 -13.73 28.90
CA THR A 503 -5.90 -14.22 27.53
C THR A 503 -4.66 -13.82 26.72
N PRO A 504 -4.32 -14.54 25.65
CA PRO A 504 -3.24 -14.15 24.76
C PRO A 504 -3.58 -12.98 23.82
N LEU A 505 -4.71 -12.29 23.99
CA LEU A 505 -5.10 -11.23 23.06
C LEU A 505 -4.31 -9.93 23.30
N CYS A 506 -3.67 -9.45 22.24
CA CYS A 506 -3.04 -8.13 22.16
C CYS A 506 -4.04 -7.04 21.73
N LEU A 507 -4.00 -5.89 22.39
CA LEU A 507 -4.77 -4.70 22.06
C LEU A 507 -4.44 -4.18 20.65
N HIS A 508 -5.47 -3.78 19.90
CA HIS A 508 -5.45 -3.28 18.52
C HIS A 508 -5.02 -4.28 17.43
N ALA A 509 -4.56 -5.48 17.81
CA ALA A 509 -4.29 -6.55 16.86
C ALA A 509 -5.58 -7.05 16.19
N ALA A 510 -5.41 -7.66 15.02
CA ALA A 510 -6.46 -8.30 14.23
C ALA A 510 -6.60 -9.79 14.58
N TYR A 511 -7.85 -10.23 14.71
CA TYR A 511 -8.21 -11.62 14.96
C TYR A 511 -9.45 -12.03 14.19
N GLY A 512 -9.46 -13.24 13.66
CA GLY A 512 -10.68 -13.93 13.29
C GLY A 512 -11.54 -14.21 14.52
N VAL A 513 -12.85 -14.38 14.30
CA VAL A 513 -13.78 -14.70 15.40
C VAL A 513 -13.37 -16.01 16.10
N ARG A 514 -12.87 -17.00 15.35
CA ARG A 514 -12.40 -18.29 15.89
C ARG A 514 -11.25 -18.10 16.87
N GLU A 515 -10.28 -17.25 16.55
CA GLU A 515 -9.15 -16.96 17.43
C GLU A 515 -9.61 -16.30 18.72
N ILE A 516 -10.51 -15.30 18.64
CA ILE A 516 -11.06 -14.63 19.84
C ILE A 516 -11.80 -15.63 20.73
N LEU A 517 -12.68 -16.45 20.14
CA LEU A 517 -13.42 -17.46 20.89
C LEU A 517 -12.50 -18.51 21.52
N THR A 518 -11.42 -18.90 20.84
CA THR A 518 -10.43 -19.83 21.40
C THR A 518 -9.63 -19.18 22.54
N ALA A 519 -9.20 -17.92 22.36
CA ALA A 519 -8.43 -17.18 23.34
C ALA A 519 -9.15 -17.03 24.69
N VAL A 520 -10.47 -16.80 24.65
CA VAL A 520 -11.30 -16.66 25.86
C VAL A 520 -11.78 -18.01 26.42
N GLY A 521 -11.36 -19.13 25.84
CA GLY A 521 -11.74 -20.48 26.26
C GLY A 521 -13.16 -20.89 25.90
N TRP A 522 -13.81 -20.21 24.94
CA TRP A 522 -15.10 -20.62 24.40
C TRP A 522 -14.96 -21.82 23.46
N LEU A 523 -13.88 -21.87 22.68
CA LEU A 523 -13.47 -23.05 21.91
C LEU A 523 -12.27 -23.70 22.60
N THR A 524 -12.35 -25.01 22.87
CA THR A 524 -11.28 -25.80 23.50
C THR A 524 -10.98 -27.05 22.68
N ALA A 525 -9.97 -27.82 23.08
CA ALA A 525 -9.60 -29.10 22.46
C ALA A 525 -10.68 -30.19 22.60
N GLU A 526 -11.70 -29.97 23.43
CA GLU A 526 -12.80 -30.90 23.71
C GLU A 526 -14.15 -30.36 23.22
N CYS A 527 -14.31 -29.04 23.07
CA CYS A 527 -15.61 -28.43 22.80
C CYS A 527 -15.53 -27.26 21.81
N ARG A 528 -16.41 -27.26 20.79
CA ARG A 528 -16.58 -26.17 19.81
C ARG A 528 -18.05 -25.74 19.70
N PRO A 529 -18.61 -25.07 20.72
CA PRO A 529 -20.00 -24.62 20.70
C PRO A 529 -20.24 -23.57 19.61
N PRO A 530 -21.39 -23.63 18.89
CA PRO A 530 -21.68 -22.70 17.82
C PRO A 530 -21.82 -21.26 18.36
N PHE A 531 -21.31 -20.30 17.59
CA PHE A 531 -21.42 -18.88 17.89
C PHE A 531 -22.13 -18.16 16.73
N GLN A 532 -23.33 -17.65 16.99
CA GLN A 532 -24.17 -16.98 15.99
C GLN A 532 -24.65 -15.58 16.45
N SER A 533 -24.15 -15.09 17.58
CA SER A 533 -24.58 -13.82 18.19
C SER A 533 -23.59 -12.69 17.88
N GLY A 534 -24.04 -11.44 17.95
CA GLY A 534 -23.16 -10.25 17.93
C GLY A 534 -22.50 -9.96 19.29
N VAL A 535 -22.85 -10.71 20.33
CA VAL A 535 -22.28 -10.56 21.70
C VAL A 535 -22.02 -11.92 22.34
N LEU A 536 -20.99 -12.00 23.18
CA LEU A 536 -20.63 -13.19 23.96
C LEU A 536 -20.51 -12.87 25.45
N PRO A 537 -21.49 -13.28 26.29
CA PRO A 537 -21.38 -13.13 27.74
C PRO A 537 -20.58 -14.25 28.41
N LEU A 538 -19.42 -13.92 28.96
CA LEU A 538 -18.60 -14.77 29.81
C LEU A 538 -19.04 -14.62 31.28
N LYS A 539 -20.15 -15.30 31.63
CA LYS A 539 -20.83 -15.15 32.93
C LYS A 539 -19.92 -15.35 34.15
N ALA A 540 -18.99 -16.31 34.10
CA ALA A 540 -18.10 -16.64 35.22
C ALA A 540 -17.23 -15.45 35.67
N ARG A 541 -16.83 -14.60 34.73
CA ARG A 541 -15.99 -13.41 34.98
C ARG A 541 -16.74 -12.08 34.84
N LYS A 542 -18.06 -12.12 34.60
CA LYS A 542 -18.89 -10.95 34.29
C LYS A 542 -18.31 -10.05 33.18
N THR A 543 -17.77 -10.66 32.13
CA THR A 543 -17.25 -9.93 30.95
C THR A 543 -18.12 -10.23 29.74
N GLU A 544 -18.50 -9.24 28.94
CA GLU A 544 -19.22 -9.44 27.69
C GLU A 544 -18.41 -8.89 26.51
N LEU A 545 -18.20 -9.72 25.49
CA LEU A 545 -17.51 -9.32 24.26
C LEU A 545 -18.55 -8.79 23.28
N LEU A 546 -18.30 -7.60 22.73
CA LEU A 546 -19.15 -6.93 21.75
C LEU A 546 -18.49 -7.06 20.37
N PHE A 547 -19.13 -7.80 19.46
CA PHE A 547 -18.64 -8.00 18.08
C PHE A 547 -19.39 -7.09 17.11
N VAL A 548 -18.73 -6.03 16.65
CA VAL A 548 -19.31 -4.99 15.80
C VAL A 548 -18.84 -5.15 14.35
N THR A 549 -19.78 -5.04 13.40
CA THR A 549 -19.50 -4.98 11.96
C THR A 549 -20.05 -3.65 11.43
N LEU A 550 -19.17 -2.77 10.93
CA LEU A 550 -19.54 -1.41 10.54
C LEU A 550 -20.41 -1.36 9.30
N ASP A 551 -19.99 -2.01 8.22
CA ASP A 551 -20.72 -2.03 6.95
C ASP A 551 -21.61 -3.27 6.86
N LYS A 552 -22.93 -3.02 6.86
CA LYS A 552 -23.98 -4.04 6.71
C LYS A 552 -24.58 -4.06 5.29
N SER A 553 -23.97 -3.42 4.29
CA SER A 553 -24.48 -3.23 2.92
C SER A 553 -24.73 -4.49 2.08
N SER A 554 -24.56 -5.70 2.61
CA SER A 554 -24.93 -6.94 1.92
C SER A 554 -26.44 -7.22 1.84
N GLY A 555 -27.30 -6.31 2.33
CA GLY A 555 -28.75 -6.35 2.13
C GLY A 555 -29.19 -5.25 1.16
N TYR A 556 -29.94 -5.62 0.12
CA TYR A 556 -30.60 -4.71 -0.83
C TYR A 556 -31.46 -3.67 -0.10
N HIS A 557 -30.92 -2.50 0.28
CA HIS A 557 -31.61 -1.21 0.48
C HIS A 557 -30.56 -0.17 0.88
N ALA A 558 -30.21 0.73 -0.05
CA ALA A 558 -29.07 1.65 0.03
C ALA A 558 -29.33 2.93 0.84
N SER A 559 -30.11 2.90 1.94
CA SER A 559 -30.45 4.13 2.68
C SER A 559 -30.28 4.12 4.21
N ILE A 560 -29.80 3.04 4.87
CA ILE A 560 -29.62 3.03 6.35
C ILE A 560 -28.45 2.12 6.81
N ALA A 561 -27.23 2.34 6.33
CA ALA A 561 -26.19 1.30 6.44
C ALA A 561 -25.24 1.36 7.67
N TYR A 562 -25.18 2.45 8.44
CA TYR A 562 -24.18 2.57 9.52
C TYR A 562 -24.81 2.91 10.88
N HIS A 563 -25.17 1.88 11.63
CA HIS A 563 -25.68 2.01 13.01
C HIS A 563 -24.56 2.06 14.05
N ASP A 564 -23.36 1.60 13.69
CA ASP A 564 -22.20 1.48 14.58
C ASP A 564 -21.01 2.22 13.95
N TYR A 565 -20.31 3.08 14.70
CA TYR A 565 -19.17 3.88 14.19
C TYR A 565 -18.32 4.48 15.32
N ALA A 566 -17.05 4.77 15.02
CA ALA A 566 -16.20 5.54 15.92
C ALA A 566 -16.55 7.04 15.84
N ILE A 567 -16.92 7.65 16.96
CA ILE A 567 -17.23 9.09 17.06
C ILE A 567 -15.93 9.89 17.18
N SER A 568 -15.00 9.40 18.00
CA SER A 568 -13.67 9.94 18.16
C SER A 568 -12.70 8.79 18.44
N ARG A 569 -11.43 9.09 18.70
CA ARG A 569 -10.47 8.07 19.14
C ARG A 569 -10.86 7.42 20.48
N GLU A 570 -11.68 8.09 21.29
CA GLU A 570 -12.06 7.65 22.63
C GLU A 570 -13.54 7.28 22.76
N LEU A 571 -14.36 7.59 21.76
CA LEU A 571 -15.80 7.40 21.81
C LEU A 571 -16.28 6.54 20.64
N PHE A 572 -17.13 5.57 20.95
CA PHE A 572 -17.71 4.65 19.96
C PHE A 572 -19.22 4.58 20.12
N HIS A 573 -19.94 4.71 19.01
CA HIS A 573 -21.38 4.49 18.95
C HIS A 573 -21.68 3.02 18.64
N TRP A 574 -22.47 2.38 19.50
CA TRP A 574 -22.91 1.01 19.32
C TRP A 574 -24.43 0.89 19.48
N GLN A 575 -25.05 0.14 18.60
CA GLN A 575 -26.46 -0.21 18.69
C GLN A 575 -26.64 -1.65 19.17
N SER A 576 -27.43 -1.81 20.23
CA SER A 576 -27.74 -3.12 20.82
C SER A 576 -28.61 -3.99 19.92
N GLN A 577 -28.68 -5.31 20.20
CA GLN A 577 -29.64 -6.17 19.52
C GLN A 577 -31.07 -5.80 19.91
N ASN A 578 -32.04 -6.02 19.01
CA ASN A 578 -33.47 -5.79 19.28
C ASN A 578 -33.99 -6.54 20.52
N SER A 579 -33.34 -7.64 20.92
CA SER A 579 -33.67 -8.40 22.13
C SER A 579 -33.19 -7.75 23.44
N ALA A 580 -32.28 -6.78 23.39
CA ALA A 580 -31.70 -6.12 24.55
C ALA A 580 -32.33 -4.74 24.77
N GLY A 581 -33.57 -4.72 25.29
CA GLY A 581 -34.27 -3.49 25.69
C GLY A 581 -33.90 -3.00 27.09
N SER A 582 -34.21 -1.75 27.42
CA SER A 582 -33.87 -1.10 28.71
C SER A 582 -34.31 -1.91 29.94
N GLU A 583 -35.48 -2.54 29.85
CA GLU A 583 -36.07 -3.35 30.92
C GLU A 583 -35.60 -4.80 30.96
N THR A 584 -34.87 -5.25 29.94
CA THR A 584 -34.40 -6.64 29.85
C THR A 584 -33.17 -6.87 30.70
N THR A 585 -32.94 -8.10 31.17
CA THR A 585 -31.71 -8.47 31.89
C THR A 585 -30.46 -8.12 31.07
N SER A 586 -30.50 -8.32 29.75
CA SER A 586 -29.40 -7.96 28.86
C SER A 586 -29.18 -6.45 28.77
N GLY A 587 -30.24 -5.65 28.69
CA GLY A 587 -30.14 -4.19 28.66
C GLY A 587 -29.65 -3.60 29.98
N LYS A 588 -30.17 -4.09 31.11
CA LYS A 588 -29.72 -3.69 32.45
C LYS A 588 -28.24 -3.96 32.70
N ARG A 589 -27.67 -5.01 32.10
CA ARG A 589 -26.22 -5.24 32.15
C ARG A 589 -25.43 -4.04 31.59
N TYR A 590 -25.88 -3.47 30.48
CA TYR A 590 -25.25 -2.29 29.89
C TYR A 590 -25.52 -1.04 30.73
N LEU A 591 -26.79 -0.76 31.05
CA LEU A 591 -27.23 0.50 31.68
C LEU A 591 -26.75 0.68 33.12
N GLU A 592 -26.64 -0.41 33.89
CA GLU A 592 -26.20 -0.37 35.30
C GLU A 592 -24.68 -0.54 35.45
N SER A 593 -23.93 -0.54 34.34
CA SER A 593 -22.48 -0.62 34.34
C SER A 593 -21.83 0.74 34.65
N PRO A 594 -20.74 0.79 35.44
CA PRO A 594 -19.99 -0.35 36.00
C PRO A 594 -20.56 -0.88 37.33
N GLY A 595 -21.64 -0.31 37.87
CA GLY A 595 -22.18 -0.62 39.20
C GLY A 595 -22.59 -2.08 39.43
N ASN A 596 -22.98 -2.81 38.38
CA ASN A 596 -23.35 -4.23 38.44
C ASN A 596 -22.15 -5.21 38.34
N GLY A 597 -20.93 -4.68 38.18
CA GLY A 597 -19.68 -5.43 38.05
C GLY A 597 -19.46 -6.08 36.67
N TRP A 598 -20.28 -5.78 35.67
CA TRP A 598 -20.03 -6.22 34.30
C TRP A 598 -18.99 -5.34 33.60
N GLN A 599 -18.14 -5.97 32.81
CA GLN A 599 -17.15 -5.33 31.95
C GLN A 599 -17.42 -5.66 30.49
N PHE A 600 -17.08 -4.74 29.59
CA PHE A 600 -17.37 -4.85 28.16
C PHE A 600 -16.10 -4.69 27.34
N GLN A 601 -15.93 -5.59 26.36
CA GLN A 601 -14.75 -5.63 25.50
C GLN A 601 -15.19 -5.47 24.04
N LEU A 602 -14.68 -4.44 23.38
CA LEU A 602 -15.10 -4.08 22.03
C LEU A 602 -14.18 -4.71 20.97
N PHE A 603 -14.78 -5.42 20.03
CA PHE A 603 -14.13 -5.98 18.84
C PHE A 603 -14.84 -5.46 17.59
N VAL A 604 -14.12 -4.75 16.72
CA VAL A 604 -14.73 -4.05 15.55
C VAL A 604 -14.13 -4.57 14.26
N ARG A 605 -14.97 -4.83 13.25
CA ARG A 605 -14.54 -5.14 11.89
C ARG A 605 -15.28 -4.29 10.86
N LYS A 606 -14.67 -4.12 9.70
CA LYS A 606 -15.23 -3.29 8.63
C LYS A 606 -16.41 -3.98 7.94
N HIS A 607 -16.23 -5.21 7.44
CA HIS A 607 -17.25 -5.94 6.69
C HIS A 607 -17.38 -7.38 7.20
N LYS A 608 -18.46 -8.07 6.84
CA LYS A 608 -18.60 -9.49 7.16
C LYS A 608 -17.48 -10.29 6.51
N GLY A 609 -16.80 -11.13 7.30
CA GLY A 609 -15.68 -11.95 6.84
C GLY A 609 -14.30 -11.31 7.01
N SER A 610 -14.20 -10.01 7.31
CA SER A 610 -12.93 -9.40 7.69
C SER A 610 -12.57 -9.72 9.15
N PRO A 611 -11.28 -9.69 9.53
CA PRO A 611 -10.86 -9.84 10.93
C PRO A 611 -11.41 -8.71 11.81
N TYR A 612 -11.61 -9.01 13.09
CA TYR A 612 -11.93 -8.03 14.12
C TYR A 612 -10.66 -7.42 14.68
N ARG A 613 -10.68 -6.10 14.91
CA ARG A 613 -9.70 -5.39 15.72
C ARG A 613 -10.12 -5.41 17.17
N ALA A 614 -9.20 -5.78 18.05
CA ALA A 614 -9.39 -5.70 19.49
C ALA A 614 -9.28 -4.24 19.96
N CYS A 615 -10.41 -3.53 20.08
CA CYS A 615 -10.44 -2.13 20.53
C CYS A 615 -10.31 -2.01 22.06
N GLY A 616 -10.55 -3.11 22.78
CA GLY A 616 -10.34 -3.23 24.21
C GLY A 616 -11.54 -2.80 25.06
N ALA A 617 -11.26 -2.51 26.33
CA ALA A 617 -12.28 -2.27 27.34
C ALA A 617 -13.03 -0.96 27.12
N VAL A 618 -14.35 -1.00 27.33
CA VAL A 618 -15.23 0.16 27.19
C VAL A 618 -16.11 0.40 28.43
N THR A 619 -16.42 1.67 28.68
CA THR A 619 -17.30 2.11 29.78
C THR A 619 -18.47 2.93 29.25
N LEU A 620 -19.64 2.79 29.89
CA LEU A 620 -20.85 3.47 29.46
C LEU A 620 -20.70 4.98 29.66
N VAL A 621 -21.03 5.76 28.63
CA VAL A 621 -21.15 7.23 28.72
C VAL A 621 -22.62 7.63 28.76
N GLU A 622 -23.38 7.16 27.78
CA GLU A 622 -24.80 7.44 27.65
C GLU A 622 -25.48 6.29 26.88
N ALA A 623 -26.77 6.10 27.14
CA ALA A 623 -27.62 5.21 26.38
C ALA A 623 -28.98 5.87 26.15
N THR A 624 -29.49 5.75 24.92
CA THR A 624 -30.79 6.29 24.51
C THR A 624 -31.57 5.26 23.69
N GLY A 625 -32.88 5.41 23.60
CA GLY A 625 -33.76 4.44 22.93
C GLY A 625 -34.05 3.20 23.79
N ASN A 626 -34.75 2.22 23.21
CA ASN A 626 -35.15 1.01 23.93
C ASN A 626 -34.87 -0.24 23.08
N LYS A 627 -35.50 -0.38 21.90
CA LYS A 627 -35.30 -1.54 21.02
C LYS A 627 -35.11 -1.10 19.57
N PRO A 628 -33.86 -0.99 19.08
CA PRO A 628 -32.60 -1.15 19.82
C PRO A 628 -32.23 0.10 20.64
N MET A 629 -31.42 -0.09 21.69
CA MET A 629 -30.73 1.02 22.39
C MET A 629 -29.50 1.46 21.61
N ASN A 630 -29.29 2.77 21.54
CA ASN A 630 -28.07 3.42 21.05
C ASN A 630 -27.20 3.77 22.26
N ILE A 631 -26.01 3.19 22.33
CA ILE A 631 -25.10 3.33 23.46
C ILE A 631 -23.81 4.01 22.98
N ARG A 632 -23.38 5.06 23.67
CA ARG A 632 -22.05 5.62 23.51
C ARG A 632 -21.12 5.02 24.56
N TRP A 633 -20.10 4.36 24.06
CA TRP A 633 -19.03 3.74 24.83
C TRP A 633 -17.80 4.65 24.83
N ARG A 634 -17.14 4.80 25.99
CA ARG A 634 -15.79 5.37 26.08
C ARG A 634 -14.78 4.24 26.09
N LEU A 635 -13.83 4.26 25.15
CA LEU A 635 -12.70 3.35 25.15
C LEU A 635 -11.72 3.74 26.26
N GLN A 636 -11.27 2.76 27.04
CA GLN A 636 -10.23 3.00 28.05
C GLN A 636 -8.88 3.36 27.42
N THR A 637 -8.56 2.73 26.27
CA THR A 637 -7.39 3.10 25.47
C THR A 637 -7.85 3.73 24.16
N PRO A 638 -7.37 4.93 23.81
CA PRO A 638 -7.75 5.57 22.55
C PRO A 638 -7.33 4.75 21.33
N LEU A 639 -8.20 4.69 20.33
CA LEU A 639 -7.89 4.08 19.04
C LEU A 639 -6.65 4.75 18.41
N PRO A 640 -5.74 3.98 17.78
CA PRO A 640 -4.72 4.52 16.90
C PRO A 640 -5.38 5.30 15.75
N ILE A 641 -4.71 6.34 15.25
CA ILE A 641 -5.23 7.19 14.16
C ILE A 641 -5.68 6.37 12.95
N ARG A 642 -4.93 5.31 12.61
CA ARG A 642 -5.28 4.39 11.52
C ARG A 642 -6.63 3.70 11.74
N LEU A 643 -6.85 3.10 12.91
CA LEU A 643 -8.10 2.42 13.24
C LEU A 643 -9.26 3.42 13.36
N PHE A 644 -9.00 4.61 13.92
CA PHE A 644 -10.02 5.65 13.96
C PHE A 644 -10.49 6.04 12.55
N ARG A 645 -9.57 6.31 11.62
CA ARG A 645 -9.92 6.61 10.22
C ARG A 645 -10.68 5.47 9.55
N GLU A 646 -10.31 4.23 9.86
CA GLU A 646 -10.98 3.04 9.31
C GLU A 646 -12.39 2.85 9.88
N PHE A 647 -12.62 3.24 11.14
CA PHE A 647 -13.88 3.05 11.86
C PHE A 647 -14.78 4.27 11.93
N SER A 648 -14.25 5.44 11.58
CA SER A 648 -15.02 6.65 11.39
C SER A 648 -15.71 6.57 10.04
N VAL A 649 -17.04 6.61 10.05
CA VAL A 649 -17.78 6.99 8.85
C VAL A 649 -17.65 8.51 8.79
N LEU A 650 -16.77 9.02 7.92
CA LEU A 650 -16.86 10.43 7.53
C LEU A 650 -18.27 10.58 6.96
N ARG A 651 -19.14 11.26 7.72
CA ARG A 651 -20.33 11.84 7.13
C ARG A 651 -19.80 12.95 6.26
N ASP A 652 -19.86 12.76 4.95
CA ASP A 652 -19.92 13.90 4.04
C ASP A 652 -21.23 14.64 4.39
N GLU A 653 -21.15 15.55 5.36
CA GLU A 653 -22.13 16.61 5.58
C GLU A 653 -21.69 17.86 4.83
#